data_AF-A0A804KLU3-F1
#
_entry.id   AF-A0A804KLU3-F1
#
_cell.length_a   1.000
_cell.length_b   1.000
_cell.length_c   1.000
_cell.angle_alpha   90.00
_cell.angle_beta   90.00
_cell.angle_gamma   90.00
#
_symmetry.space_group_name_H-M   'P 1'
#
loop_
_entity.id
_entity.type
_entity.pdbx_description
1 polymer ?
#
loop_
_entity_poly.entity_id
_entity_poly.type
_entity_poly.pdbx_seq_one_letter_code
_entity_poly.pdbx_strand_id
1 'polypeptide(L)'
;MEKQQSMAKQPPSPSLSLQEWETLLDDFGSGSPARCARWLPLPLLDLALNAFLRRDFASHLKPLLLLFIDDLLSSPTSAPSPSDSLPPLIDALRSLLLTSSPSASDPSPAPAAALLRDQFMATAVSAAVSSLDAPLDASSAALLEPLVEALLTVTNRPNHGPDRQSRAAACECLRELESAFPCLLADAAGHLWALAQAERTHVAQSYLLLLATVVRDIVLRPGLLSSPTSILSTSVPLVPFSAPSCFLSHPSADRDREPSEVNLREIKRVLGFLWERPQALTPAATMELVSILTSIAGALEQHVPTGGALLKVQFSGLIYSYHPILCHIVLMLYSGFPDAFAGEDERNIARRLALMAREAHQPLVFRLLALHWLLGSPRLGKGKDSLAPLAPRFYPGVFDPLALKAKKLDALACIAASLDTLEMRRKGEEDGRRALIVKLFQDGLVCISAYKWLPPWSTETSVAFRTLHKFLVGVIPHRDDCSEEPQLVFLMDSIIFSTLQSMLVNLALEHHGLVLVIGIFIDQLLKCKGHQSVGERLLQKLDEHLLPKLEMGYRLTSYFPIFERIAENDTIPPHGLLELLMRHIVSITVKHGPNSGLSLWSQGTKVLGICRMMLKHHHSSRIFLPLSRLLAFICQCYPDLEVRDNARIYLRMLVCIPGKKLRQVLNLGEEPSGVSPSPHPGSLFQVPSPRHSENIKNSGGVSSYIHLERVVPLIVKQSWSLVIPKSNMEDNMEASNVVGISDISISPSAESDKDGEMNFEQISYIKEPLRVMDANVAEILGVLRKHFSCIPDYRHMSAIKIRIPCTLRFESEPFSHVWGDGSSTFDSEEGEALPAMYATTITFSSTAKYGKIPPCRVPFLLGEPLRNRYDIIPVGNSFDEGSSHRASVNIELEPREPMPGLIDVTIKANAETGEVISGRLQSIAIGIEDMFLKASIPPDIEEDEVPGYYYDLFHALWEACGNSASTGRETFPLSGGKGAAAIHGTRSVKLLEVFLDSLIKNVEKHLASYVVSVIGDPLVNIVRNNGIIRDVVWENDTEAFVAHDVNALVPYSENVPLQLPYFEGDAENLSPVSKRTIGTFIILIFLPPRFHLLFQMEVGHSSTLVRVRTDHWPCLAYIDEYLESLFYT
;
A
#
# COMPACT_ATOMS: atom_id res chain seq x y z
N MET A 1 25.07 -25.32 -84.38
CA MET A 1 26.05 -25.13 -83.30
C MET A 1 25.28 -24.75 -82.06
N GLU A 2 25.36 -25.63 -81.07
CA GLU A 2 24.67 -25.58 -79.79
C GLU A 2 25.12 -24.39 -78.93
N LYS A 3 24.18 -23.80 -78.20
CA LYS A 3 24.43 -23.42 -76.80
C LYS A 3 23.11 -23.43 -76.02
N GLN A 4 22.96 -24.49 -75.22
CA GLN A 4 22.02 -24.57 -74.11
C GLN A 4 22.20 -23.35 -73.18
N GLN A 5 21.12 -22.63 -72.90
CA GLN A 5 20.99 -21.86 -71.67
C GLN A 5 19.91 -22.52 -70.82
N SER A 6 20.41 -23.21 -69.80
CA SER A 6 19.69 -23.82 -68.69
C SER A 6 18.76 -22.80 -68.01
N MET A 7 17.45 -23.08 -68.01
CA MET A 7 16.51 -22.50 -67.04
C MET A 7 16.99 -22.86 -65.63
N ALA A 8 17.47 -21.87 -64.89
CA ALA A 8 17.66 -21.99 -63.45
C ALA A 8 16.29 -22.15 -62.80
N LYS A 9 16.01 -23.33 -62.25
CA LYS A 9 14.89 -23.56 -61.33
C LYS A 9 15.05 -22.62 -60.15
N GLN A 10 14.03 -21.81 -59.85
CA GLN A 10 13.90 -21.15 -58.55
C GLN A 10 14.01 -22.21 -57.44
N PRO A 11 14.70 -21.92 -56.33
CA PRO A 11 14.77 -22.84 -55.20
C PRO A 11 13.36 -23.10 -54.63
N PRO A 12 13.07 -24.31 -54.11
CA PRO A 12 11.82 -24.55 -53.42
C PRO A 12 11.72 -23.62 -52.21
N SER A 13 10.57 -22.98 -52.01
CA SER A 13 10.29 -22.23 -50.79
C SER A 13 10.49 -23.15 -49.57
N PRO A 14 11.09 -22.66 -48.48
CA PRO A 14 11.30 -23.49 -47.28
C PRO A 14 9.94 -23.97 -46.78
N SER A 15 9.67 -25.28 -46.76
CA SER A 15 8.40 -25.83 -46.27
C SER A 15 8.64 -26.51 -44.94
N LEU A 16 8.03 -26.00 -43.86
CA LEU A 16 8.03 -26.67 -42.55
C LEU A 16 7.21 -27.97 -42.60
N SER A 17 7.73 -29.02 -41.97
CA SER A 17 7.03 -30.28 -41.75
C SER A 17 5.89 -30.13 -40.74
N LEU A 18 4.97 -31.10 -40.70
CA LEU A 18 3.84 -31.09 -39.75
C LEU A 18 4.31 -31.03 -38.29
N GLN A 19 5.34 -31.78 -37.95
CA GLN A 19 5.91 -31.84 -36.60
C GLN A 19 6.60 -30.52 -36.23
N GLU A 20 7.25 -29.86 -37.18
CA GLU A 20 7.82 -28.52 -36.96
C GLU A 20 6.73 -27.48 -36.72
N TRP A 21 5.60 -27.55 -37.43
CA TRP A 21 4.43 -26.69 -37.18
C TRP A 21 3.84 -26.87 -35.77
N GLU A 22 3.70 -28.11 -35.31
CA GLU A 22 3.23 -28.40 -33.95
C GLU A 22 4.21 -27.83 -32.90
N THR A 23 5.52 -28.04 -33.08
CA THR A 23 6.53 -27.47 -32.16
C THR A 23 6.56 -25.95 -32.16
N LEU A 24 6.32 -25.32 -33.32
CA LEU A 24 6.28 -23.88 -33.46
C LEU A 24 5.06 -23.31 -32.73
N LEU A 25 3.88 -23.91 -32.92
CA LEU A 25 2.65 -23.49 -32.23
C LEU A 25 2.76 -23.67 -30.71
N ASP A 26 3.38 -24.76 -30.24
CA ASP A 26 3.64 -24.98 -28.80
C ASP A 26 4.65 -23.98 -28.23
N ASP A 27 5.72 -23.66 -28.97
CA ASP A 27 6.73 -22.69 -28.54
C ASP A 27 6.11 -21.29 -28.36
N PHE A 28 5.28 -20.84 -29.32
CA PHE A 28 4.57 -19.56 -29.21
C PHE A 28 3.46 -19.58 -28.15
N GLY A 29 2.74 -20.69 -27.99
CA GLY A 29 1.74 -20.87 -26.91
C GLY A 29 2.34 -20.88 -25.50
N SER A 30 3.63 -21.17 -25.35
CA SER A 30 4.33 -21.19 -24.06
C SER A 30 4.67 -19.79 -23.49
N GLY A 31 4.60 -18.75 -24.31
CA GLY A 31 4.92 -17.36 -23.92
C GLY A 31 6.40 -17.09 -23.58
N SER A 32 7.31 -18.03 -23.87
CA SER A 32 8.74 -17.88 -23.57
C SER A 32 9.49 -17.20 -24.72
N PRO A 33 10.01 -15.96 -24.54
CA PRO A 33 10.69 -15.22 -25.63
C PRO A 33 11.95 -15.93 -26.14
N ALA A 34 12.63 -16.71 -25.28
CA ALA A 34 13.81 -17.48 -25.66
C ALA A 34 13.48 -18.65 -26.61
N ARG A 35 12.28 -19.25 -26.48
CA ARG A 35 11.82 -20.32 -27.37
C ARG A 35 11.33 -19.77 -28.70
N CYS A 36 10.68 -18.61 -28.70
CA CYS A 36 10.22 -17.96 -29.92
C CYS A 36 11.39 -17.43 -30.79
N ALA A 37 12.50 -17.00 -30.15
CA ALA A 37 13.65 -16.42 -30.84
C ALA A 37 14.29 -17.33 -31.90
N ARG A 38 14.19 -18.65 -31.75
CA ARG A 38 14.72 -19.62 -32.73
C ARG A 38 14.00 -19.58 -34.09
N TRP A 39 12.75 -19.10 -34.11
CA TRP A 39 11.88 -19.12 -35.29
C TRP A 39 11.79 -17.76 -36.01
N LEU A 40 12.14 -16.67 -35.33
CA LEU A 40 12.13 -15.29 -35.87
C LEU A 40 12.93 -15.05 -37.18
N PRO A 41 14.02 -15.79 -37.50
CA PRO A 41 14.74 -15.60 -38.76
C PRO A 41 14.00 -16.07 -40.02
N LEU A 42 12.89 -16.81 -39.88
CA LEU A 42 12.10 -17.34 -41.00
C LEU A 42 10.99 -16.36 -41.40
N PRO A 43 10.54 -16.34 -42.67
CA PRO A 43 9.39 -15.55 -43.11
C PRO A 43 8.08 -16.20 -42.63
N LEU A 44 7.83 -16.17 -41.33
CA LEU A 44 6.78 -16.94 -40.65
C LEU A 44 5.37 -16.63 -41.19
N LEU A 45 5.08 -15.38 -41.56
CA LEU A 45 3.79 -14.97 -42.11
C LEU A 45 3.53 -15.64 -43.48
N ASP A 46 4.47 -15.56 -44.42
CA ASP A 46 4.34 -16.19 -45.73
C ASP A 46 4.25 -17.71 -45.63
N LEU A 47 5.01 -18.31 -44.71
CA LEU A 47 4.96 -19.75 -44.45
C LEU A 47 3.61 -20.19 -43.88
N ALA A 48 3.06 -19.42 -42.94
CA ALA A 48 1.76 -19.70 -42.34
C ALA A 48 0.63 -19.54 -43.36
N LEU A 49 0.63 -18.47 -44.16
CA LEU A 49 -0.37 -18.24 -45.21
C LEU A 49 -0.32 -19.32 -46.28
N ASN A 50 0.87 -19.71 -46.75
CA ASN A 50 1.04 -20.79 -47.72
C ASN A 50 0.61 -22.15 -47.15
N ALA A 51 0.94 -22.45 -45.89
CA ALA A 51 0.48 -23.67 -45.23
C ALA A 51 -1.04 -23.71 -45.05
N PHE A 52 -1.65 -22.57 -44.72
CA PHE A 52 -3.09 -22.45 -44.54
C PHE A 52 -3.88 -22.70 -45.85
N LEU A 53 -3.40 -22.17 -46.97
CA LEU A 53 -4.02 -22.31 -48.30
C LEU A 53 -3.87 -23.71 -48.90
N ARG A 54 -2.92 -24.53 -48.43
CA ARG A 54 -2.78 -25.92 -48.89
C ARG A 54 -4.00 -26.75 -48.51
N ARG A 55 -4.54 -27.48 -49.50
CA ARG A 55 -5.65 -28.43 -49.29
C ARG A 55 -5.24 -29.65 -48.47
N ASP A 56 -3.99 -30.09 -48.59
CA ASP A 56 -3.44 -31.27 -47.93
C ASP A 56 -2.97 -31.02 -46.47
N PHE A 57 -3.07 -29.78 -45.98
CA PHE A 57 -2.65 -29.43 -44.62
C PHE A 57 -3.70 -29.84 -43.58
N ALA A 58 -3.26 -30.32 -42.42
CA ALA A 58 -4.14 -30.88 -41.39
C ALA A 58 -5.21 -29.87 -40.94
N SER A 59 -6.49 -30.25 -41.05
CA SER A 59 -7.63 -29.37 -40.82
C SER A 59 -7.74 -28.85 -39.39
N HIS A 60 -7.27 -29.62 -38.39
CA HIS A 60 -7.29 -29.24 -36.98
C HIS A 60 -6.23 -28.18 -36.62
N LEU A 61 -5.16 -28.05 -37.40
CA LEU A 61 -4.11 -27.04 -37.19
C LEU A 61 -4.47 -25.68 -37.81
N LYS A 62 -5.41 -25.61 -38.76
CA LYS A 62 -5.79 -24.36 -39.45
C LYS A 62 -6.33 -23.26 -38.51
N PRO A 63 -7.18 -23.55 -37.51
CA PRO A 63 -7.58 -22.53 -36.52
C PRO A 63 -6.41 -22.06 -35.65
N LEU A 64 -5.50 -22.97 -35.27
CA LEU A 64 -4.31 -22.64 -34.47
C LEU A 64 -3.33 -21.76 -35.26
N LEU A 65 -3.20 -22.00 -36.57
CA LEU A 65 -2.43 -21.12 -37.46
C LEU A 65 -3.02 -19.72 -37.54
N LEU A 66 -4.35 -19.56 -37.51
CA LEU A 66 -4.97 -18.23 -37.54
C LEU A 66 -4.73 -17.45 -36.25
N LEU A 67 -4.83 -18.11 -35.09
CA LEU A 67 -4.46 -17.52 -33.80
C LEU A 67 -2.98 -17.12 -33.78
N PHE A 68 -2.12 -17.98 -34.31
CA PHE A 68 -0.70 -17.67 -34.44
C PHE A 68 -0.43 -16.46 -35.36
N ILE A 69 -1.13 -16.35 -36.50
CA ILE A 69 -1.02 -15.18 -37.38
C ILE A 69 -1.47 -13.90 -36.66
N ASP A 70 -2.55 -13.96 -35.88
CA ASP A 70 -3.05 -12.82 -35.09
C ASP A 70 -2.03 -12.40 -34.01
N ASP A 71 -1.45 -13.35 -33.28
CA ASP A 71 -0.40 -13.11 -32.27
C ASP A 71 0.88 -12.52 -32.88
N LEU A 72 1.29 -13.01 -34.06
CA LEU A 72 2.45 -12.49 -34.78
C LEU A 72 2.26 -11.03 -35.20
N LEU A 73 1.06 -10.68 -35.68
CA LEU A 73 0.74 -9.35 -36.19
C LEU A 73 0.46 -8.35 -35.05
N SER A 74 0.00 -8.83 -33.89
CA SER A 74 -0.25 -8.01 -32.70
C SER A 74 1.00 -7.71 -31.87
N SER A 75 2.11 -8.44 -32.08
CA SER A 75 3.34 -8.27 -31.29
C SER A 75 4.19 -7.09 -31.80
N PRO A 76 4.45 -6.06 -30.97
CA PRO A 76 5.17 -4.84 -31.39
C PRO A 76 6.65 -5.07 -31.68
N THR A 77 7.21 -6.23 -31.31
CA THR A 77 8.64 -6.55 -31.47
C THR A 77 8.95 -7.40 -32.71
N SER A 78 7.93 -7.98 -33.35
CA SER A 78 8.06 -8.93 -34.46
C SER A 78 7.18 -8.62 -35.67
N ALA A 79 6.33 -7.59 -35.60
CA ALA A 79 5.41 -7.24 -36.68
C ALA A 79 6.18 -6.74 -37.93
N PRO A 80 5.97 -7.35 -39.12
CA PRO A 80 6.46 -6.80 -40.38
C PRO A 80 5.78 -5.47 -40.71
N SER A 81 6.41 -4.66 -41.57
CA SER A 81 5.84 -3.38 -42.00
C SER A 81 4.42 -3.58 -42.59
N PRO A 82 3.47 -2.64 -42.39
CA PRO A 82 2.10 -2.80 -42.87
C PRO A 82 2.02 -2.96 -44.41
N SER A 83 2.98 -2.39 -45.15
CA SER A 83 3.09 -2.56 -46.60
C SER A 83 3.51 -3.97 -47.03
N ASP A 84 4.22 -4.70 -46.16
CA ASP A 84 4.70 -6.06 -46.46
C ASP A 84 3.73 -7.14 -45.94
N SER A 85 2.98 -6.85 -44.87
CA SER A 85 2.15 -7.85 -44.17
C SER A 85 0.69 -7.90 -44.65
N LEU A 86 0.08 -6.77 -44.97
CA LEU A 86 -1.34 -6.70 -45.35
C LEU A 86 -1.64 -7.23 -46.76
N PRO A 87 -0.90 -6.89 -47.83
CA PRO A 87 -1.18 -7.40 -49.17
C PRO A 87 -1.21 -8.94 -49.29
N PRO A 88 -0.21 -9.71 -48.78
CA PRO A 88 -0.25 -11.16 -48.89
C PRO A 88 -1.39 -11.78 -48.08
N LEU A 89 -1.75 -11.17 -46.95
CA LEU A 89 -2.87 -11.61 -46.12
C LEU A 89 -4.23 -11.38 -46.81
N ILE A 90 -4.40 -10.23 -47.46
CA ILE A 90 -5.61 -9.91 -48.22
C ILE A 90 -5.73 -10.80 -49.47
N ASP A 91 -4.62 -11.07 -50.16
CA ASP A 91 -4.63 -11.97 -51.32
C ASP A 91 -4.94 -13.43 -50.91
N ALA A 92 -4.43 -13.87 -49.76
CA ALA A 92 -4.82 -15.16 -49.18
C ALA A 92 -6.32 -15.21 -48.85
N LEU A 93 -6.88 -14.17 -48.22
CA LEU A 93 -8.32 -14.05 -47.97
C LEU A 93 -9.13 -14.11 -49.27
N ARG A 94 -8.76 -13.33 -50.29
CA ARG A 94 -9.43 -13.34 -51.59
C ARG A 94 -9.41 -14.72 -52.23
N SER A 95 -8.27 -15.41 -52.18
CA SER A 95 -8.14 -16.77 -52.71
C SER A 95 -9.07 -17.76 -51.99
N LEU A 96 -9.23 -17.62 -50.66
CA LEU A 96 -10.13 -18.44 -49.85
C LEU A 96 -11.61 -18.15 -50.17
N LEU A 97 -11.96 -16.88 -50.38
CA LEU A 97 -13.31 -16.47 -50.76
C LEU A 97 -13.67 -16.95 -52.18
N LEU A 98 -12.74 -16.85 -53.14
CA LEU A 98 -12.93 -17.25 -54.55
C LEU A 98 -12.99 -18.76 -54.77
N THR A 99 -12.19 -19.55 -54.03
CA THR A 99 -12.13 -21.02 -54.16
C THR A 99 -13.39 -21.76 -53.71
N SER A 100 -14.38 -21.04 -53.17
CA SER A 100 -15.62 -21.57 -52.61
C SER A 100 -16.87 -21.35 -53.48
N SER A 101 -16.71 -20.98 -54.75
CA SER A 101 -17.81 -21.11 -55.73
C SER A 101 -18.13 -22.60 -55.89
N PRO A 102 -19.39 -23.06 -55.69
CA PRO A 102 -19.72 -24.47 -55.75
C PRO A 102 -19.52 -24.97 -57.18
N SER A 103 -18.48 -25.76 -57.42
CA SER A 103 -18.50 -26.68 -58.55
C SER A 103 -19.66 -27.64 -58.32
N ALA A 104 -20.48 -27.88 -59.34
CA ALA A 104 -21.74 -28.63 -59.30
C ALA A 104 -21.65 -30.11 -58.83
N SER A 105 -20.50 -30.55 -58.31
CA SER A 105 -20.18 -31.94 -57.96
C SER A 105 -20.08 -32.24 -56.45
N ASP A 106 -20.09 -31.25 -55.54
CA ASP A 106 -20.04 -31.51 -54.08
C ASP A 106 -21.22 -30.86 -53.34
N PRO A 107 -22.17 -31.65 -52.79
CA PRO A 107 -23.44 -31.14 -52.29
C PRO A 107 -23.40 -30.58 -50.85
N SER A 108 -22.23 -30.40 -50.22
CA SER A 108 -22.15 -29.66 -48.95
C SER A 108 -20.75 -29.07 -48.69
N PRO A 109 -20.60 -27.75 -48.50
CA PRO A 109 -19.41 -27.23 -47.86
C PRO A 109 -19.40 -27.72 -46.41
N ALA A 110 -18.35 -28.43 -46.00
CA ALA A 110 -18.19 -28.87 -44.62
C ALA A 110 -18.28 -27.65 -43.67
N PRO A 111 -19.06 -27.72 -42.56
CA PRO A 111 -19.27 -26.58 -41.66
C PRO A 111 -17.97 -25.98 -41.09
N ALA A 112 -16.91 -26.80 -40.97
CA ALA A 112 -15.58 -26.36 -40.56
C ALA A 112 -14.95 -25.35 -41.54
N ALA A 113 -15.21 -25.46 -42.85
CA ALA A 113 -14.67 -24.55 -43.85
C ALA A 113 -15.39 -23.19 -43.87
N ALA A 114 -16.62 -23.09 -43.36
CA ALA A 114 -17.33 -21.82 -43.19
C ALA A 114 -16.80 -21.06 -41.96
N LEU A 115 -16.65 -21.75 -40.82
CA LEU A 115 -16.10 -21.16 -39.60
C LEU A 115 -14.67 -20.60 -39.78
N LEU A 116 -13.82 -21.31 -40.53
CA LEU A 116 -12.46 -20.86 -40.85
C LEU A 116 -12.44 -19.57 -41.69
N ARG A 117 -13.42 -19.38 -42.58
CA ARG A 117 -13.55 -18.16 -43.39
C ARG A 117 -13.90 -16.97 -42.49
N ASP A 118 -14.86 -17.17 -41.59
CA ASP A 118 -15.31 -16.14 -40.67
C ASP A 118 -14.17 -15.72 -39.73
N GLN A 119 -13.39 -16.67 -39.23
CA GLN A 119 -12.18 -16.40 -38.43
C GLN A 119 -11.10 -15.67 -39.23
N PHE A 120 -10.82 -16.06 -40.48
CA PHE A 120 -9.83 -15.39 -41.31
C PHE A 120 -10.20 -13.93 -41.60
N MET A 121 -11.48 -13.65 -41.88
CA MET A 121 -11.96 -12.28 -42.06
C MET A 121 -11.72 -11.42 -40.81
N ALA A 122 -11.98 -11.97 -39.62
CA ALA A 122 -11.72 -11.28 -38.37
C ALA A 122 -10.22 -11.05 -38.12
N THR A 123 -9.36 -12.04 -38.34
CA THR A 123 -7.89 -11.90 -38.22
C THR A 123 -7.35 -10.86 -39.20
N ALA A 124 -7.85 -10.82 -40.43
CA ALA A 124 -7.43 -9.83 -41.43
C ALA A 124 -7.76 -8.39 -41.02
N VAL A 125 -8.94 -8.20 -40.43
CA VAL A 125 -9.40 -6.89 -39.95
C VAL A 125 -8.64 -6.50 -38.68
N SER A 126 -8.46 -7.41 -37.73
CA SER A 126 -7.63 -7.22 -36.53
C SER A 126 -6.21 -6.76 -36.89
N ALA A 127 -5.59 -7.44 -37.86
CA ALA A 127 -4.28 -7.06 -38.39
C ALA A 127 -4.27 -5.66 -39.03
N ALA A 128 -5.30 -5.31 -39.81
CA ALA A 128 -5.40 -3.99 -40.42
C ALA A 128 -5.57 -2.87 -39.38
N VAL A 129 -6.38 -3.10 -38.34
CA VAL A 129 -6.63 -2.12 -37.28
C VAL A 129 -5.40 -1.95 -36.36
N SER A 130 -4.68 -3.02 -36.07
CA SER A 130 -3.48 -2.98 -35.20
C SER A 130 -2.24 -2.41 -35.89
N SER A 131 -2.13 -2.58 -37.22
CA SER A 131 -0.96 -2.15 -37.99
C SER A 131 -1.06 -0.73 -38.57
N LEU A 132 -2.26 -0.14 -38.62
CA LEU A 132 -2.49 1.18 -39.19
C LEU A 132 -2.91 2.18 -38.10
N ASP A 133 -2.19 3.28 -37.99
CA ASP A 133 -2.51 4.36 -37.06
C ASP A 133 -3.61 5.30 -37.62
N ALA A 134 -4.51 5.75 -36.74
CA ALA A 134 -5.49 6.80 -37.05
C ALA A 134 -4.98 8.19 -36.60
N PRO A 135 -5.08 9.27 -37.40
CA PRO A 135 -5.73 9.37 -38.71
C PRO A 135 -4.87 8.81 -39.87
N LEU A 136 -5.54 8.20 -40.85
CA LEU A 136 -4.89 7.55 -42.00
C LEU A 136 -4.42 8.52 -43.08
N ASP A 137 -3.20 8.32 -43.56
CA ASP A 137 -2.67 8.95 -44.78
C ASP A 137 -3.22 8.28 -46.05
N ALA A 138 -3.18 8.99 -47.18
CA ALA A 138 -3.67 8.48 -48.47
C ALA A 138 -2.99 7.16 -48.92
N SER A 139 -1.71 6.97 -48.62
CA SER A 139 -0.99 5.72 -48.91
C SER A 139 -1.48 4.56 -48.05
N SER A 140 -1.78 4.82 -46.78
CA SER A 140 -2.26 3.82 -45.82
C SER A 140 -3.72 3.44 -46.10
N ALA A 141 -4.54 4.40 -46.54
CA ALA A 141 -5.89 4.13 -47.00
C ALA A 141 -5.94 3.22 -48.23
N ALA A 142 -5.00 3.38 -49.18
CA ALA A 142 -4.89 2.53 -50.36
C ALA A 142 -4.56 1.05 -50.03
N LEU A 143 -3.90 0.79 -48.89
CA LEU A 143 -3.67 -0.58 -48.40
C LEU A 143 -4.95 -1.24 -47.86
N LEU A 144 -5.91 -0.44 -47.41
CA LEU A 144 -7.17 -0.90 -46.81
C LEU A 144 -8.28 -1.14 -47.85
N GLU A 145 -8.26 -0.39 -48.97
CA GLU A 145 -9.25 -0.52 -50.07
C GLU A 145 -9.45 -1.98 -50.54
N PRO A 146 -8.39 -2.76 -50.82
CA PRO A 146 -8.47 -4.20 -51.13
C PRO A 146 -9.27 -5.06 -50.15
N LEU A 147 -9.13 -4.79 -48.85
CA LEU A 147 -9.77 -5.54 -47.77
C LEU A 147 -11.25 -5.18 -47.67
N VAL A 148 -11.56 -3.87 -47.71
CA VAL A 148 -12.94 -3.38 -47.71
C VAL A 148 -13.69 -3.88 -48.93
N GLU A 149 -13.06 -3.85 -50.11
CA GLU A 149 -13.62 -4.40 -51.34
C GLU A 149 -13.96 -5.89 -51.18
N ALA A 150 -13.04 -6.70 -50.64
CA ALA A 150 -13.27 -8.12 -50.41
C ALA A 150 -14.46 -8.36 -49.46
N LEU A 151 -14.56 -7.62 -48.36
CA LEU A 151 -15.68 -7.71 -47.42
C LEU A 151 -17.00 -7.26 -48.07
N LEU A 152 -17.00 -6.17 -48.85
CA LEU A 152 -18.16 -5.68 -49.59
C LEU A 152 -18.64 -6.68 -50.65
N THR A 153 -17.73 -7.44 -51.28
CA THR A 153 -18.12 -8.49 -52.24
C THR A 153 -18.91 -9.62 -51.58
N VAL A 154 -18.62 -9.93 -50.31
CA VAL A 154 -19.35 -10.90 -49.50
C VAL A 154 -20.70 -10.34 -49.08
N THR A 155 -20.75 -9.07 -48.63
CA THR A 155 -22.01 -8.44 -48.17
C THR A 155 -22.97 -8.08 -49.30
N ASN A 156 -22.52 -7.91 -50.53
CA ASN A 156 -23.37 -7.58 -51.70
C ASN A 156 -24.20 -8.77 -52.24
N ARG A 157 -24.54 -9.76 -51.40
CA ARG A 157 -25.36 -10.93 -51.75
C ARG A 157 -26.55 -11.09 -50.80
N PRO A 158 -27.47 -10.11 -50.73
CA PRO A 158 -28.56 -10.16 -49.77
C PRO A 158 -29.46 -11.38 -50.02
N ASN A 159 -29.97 -11.96 -48.94
CA ASN A 159 -30.83 -13.15 -48.93
C ASN A 159 -30.19 -14.44 -49.49
N HIS A 160 -28.89 -14.47 -49.79
CA HIS A 160 -28.23 -15.72 -50.14
C HIS A 160 -28.15 -16.63 -48.89
N GLY A 161 -28.48 -17.91 -49.09
CA GLY A 161 -28.70 -18.90 -48.03
C GLY A 161 -27.43 -19.50 -47.42
N PRO A 162 -26.49 -20.03 -48.23
CA PRO A 162 -25.32 -20.73 -47.71
C PRO A 162 -24.23 -19.82 -47.13
N ASP A 163 -24.27 -18.51 -47.40
CA ASP A 163 -23.29 -17.53 -46.93
C ASP A 163 -23.77 -16.68 -45.74
N ARG A 164 -24.93 -16.99 -45.14
CA ARG A 164 -25.56 -16.18 -44.08
C ARG A 164 -24.58 -15.80 -42.96
N GLN A 165 -23.84 -16.77 -42.44
CA GLN A 165 -22.88 -16.53 -41.35
C GLN A 165 -21.71 -15.66 -41.81
N SER A 166 -21.12 -15.97 -42.97
CA SER A 166 -20.02 -15.18 -43.52
C SER A 166 -20.43 -13.76 -43.91
N ARG A 167 -21.68 -13.54 -44.34
CA ARG A 167 -22.21 -12.18 -44.55
C ARG A 167 -22.38 -11.42 -43.25
N ALA A 168 -22.88 -12.08 -42.20
CA ALA A 168 -22.94 -11.47 -40.87
C ALA A 168 -21.53 -11.09 -40.40
N ALA A 169 -20.58 -12.03 -40.44
CA ALA A 169 -19.18 -11.80 -40.08
C ALA A 169 -18.54 -10.67 -40.89
N ALA A 170 -18.78 -10.61 -42.21
CA ALA A 170 -18.28 -9.53 -43.05
C ALA A 170 -18.88 -8.16 -42.69
N CYS A 171 -20.17 -8.09 -42.34
CA CYS A 171 -20.79 -6.86 -41.83
C CYS A 171 -20.20 -6.42 -40.49
N GLU A 172 -19.95 -7.35 -39.56
CA GLU A 172 -19.30 -7.04 -38.28
C GLU A 172 -17.85 -6.56 -38.49
N CYS A 173 -17.11 -7.20 -39.41
CA CYS A 173 -15.77 -6.80 -39.83
C CYS A 173 -15.74 -5.37 -40.41
N LEU A 174 -16.69 -5.06 -41.31
CA LEU A 174 -16.84 -3.70 -41.86
C LEU A 174 -17.20 -2.68 -40.78
N ARG A 175 -18.01 -3.07 -39.78
CA ARG A 175 -18.38 -2.20 -38.66
C ARG A 175 -17.18 -1.92 -37.75
N GLU A 176 -16.32 -2.90 -37.55
CA GLU A 176 -15.06 -2.74 -36.81
C GLU A 176 -14.12 -1.76 -37.54
N LEU A 177 -13.97 -1.91 -38.86
CA LEU A 177 -13.20 -0.98 -39.69
C LEU A 177 -13.77 0.44 -39.64
N GLU A 178 -15.09 0.61 -39.71
CA GLU A 178 -15.75 1.92 -39.58
C GLU A 178 -15.52 2.52 -38.18
N SER A 179 -15.52 1.69 -37.13
CA SER A 179 -15.28 2.15 -35.75
C SER A 179 -13.82 2.56 -35.51
N ALA A 180 -12.86 1.85 -36.09
CA ALA A 180 -11.44 2.19 -36.06
C ALA A 180 -11.12 3.42 -36.93
N PHE A 181 -11.80 3.54 -38.07
CA PHE A 181 -11.57 4.58 -39.06
C PHE A 181 -12.89 5.28 -39.46
N PRO A 182 -13.36 6.27 -38.67
CA PRO A 182 -14.66 6.90 -38.86
C PRO A 182 -14.85 7.55 -40.24
N CYS A 183 -15.99 7.28 -40.87
CA CYS A 183 -16.38 7.72 -42.22
C CYS A 183 -15.65 7.02 -43.38
N LEU A 184 -15.03 5.86 -43.16
CA LEU A 184 -14.43 5.05 -44.22
C LEU A 184 -15.49 4.59 -45.25
N LEU A 185 -16.69 4.23 -44.78
CA LEU A 185 -17.79 3.73 -45.61
C LEU A 185 -18.82 4.81 -45.98
N ALA A 186 -18.48 6.09 -45.84
CA ALA A 186 -19.42 7.20 -46.07
C ALA A 186 -20.06 7.17 -47.47
N ASP A 187 -19.27 6.94 -48.52
CA ASP A 187 -19.76 6.86 -49.91
C ASP A 187 -20.55 5.57 -50.19
N ALA A 188 -20.42 4.55 -49.33
CA ALA A 188 -21.17 3.30 -49.43
C ALA A 188 -22.52 3.35 -48.68
N ALA A 189 -22.82 4.42 -47.93
CA ALA A 189 -24.02 4.51 -47.08
C ALA A 189 -25.33 4.27 -47.84
N GLY A 190 -25.47 4.82 -49.06
CA GLY A 190 -26.65 4.59 -49.91
C GLY A 190 -26.85 3.12 -50.31
N HIS A 191 -25.76 2.43 -50.65
CA HIS A 191 -25.79 1.00 -50.97
C HIS A 191 -26.07 0.14 -49.74
N LEU A 192 -25.44 0.45 -48.61
CA LEU A 192 -25.69 -0.25 -47.34
C LEU A 192 -27.14 -0.09 -46.87
N TRP A 193 -27.75 1.08 -47.09
CA TRP A 193 -29.17 1.29 -46.83
C TRP A 193 -30.06 0.41 -47.71
N ALA A 194 -29.76 0.29 -49.00
CA ALA A 194 -30.48 -0.60 -49.90
C ALA A 194 -30.31 -2.09 -49.52
N LEU A 195 -29.10 -2.51 -49.14
CA LEU A 195 -28.82 -3.87 -48.68
C LEU A 195 -29.56 -4.18 -47.37
N ALA A 196 -29.58 -3.26 -46.41
CA ALA A 196 -30.31 -3.41 -45.15
C ALA A 196 -31.83 -3.52 -45.37
N GLN A 197 -32.39 -2.83 -46.37
CA GLN A 197 -33.80 -2.99 -46.76
C GLN A 197 -34.08 -4.33 -47.45
N ALA A 198 -33.16 -4.78 -48.28
CA ALA A 198 -33.31 -6.01 -49.05
C ALA A 198 -33.19 -7.27 -48.17
N GLU A 199 -32.40 -7.22 -47.10
CA GLU A 199 -32.13 -8.39 -46.25
C GLU A 199 -33.34 -8.80 -45.40
N ARG A 200 -33.74 -10.07 -45.53
CA ARG A 200 -34.86 -10.68 -44.81
C ARG A 200 -34.46 -11.82 -43.88
N THR A 201 -33.17 -12.20 -43.85
CA THR A 201 -32.68 -13.25 -42.94
C THR A 201 -32.28 -12.68 -41.57
N HIS A 202 -31.90 -13.53 -40.61
CA HIS A 202 -31.41 -13.10 -39.29
C HIS A 202 -30.15 -12.20 -39.37
N VAL A 203 -29.44 -12.23 -40.50
CA VAL A 203 -28.29 -11.36 -40.80
C VAL A 203 -28.70 -9.89 -40.90
N ALA A 204 -29.99 -9.59 -41.06
CA ALA A 204 -30.50 -8.22 -41.06
C ALA A 204 -30.03 -7.42 -39.84
N GLN A 205 -29.83 -8.04 -38.67
CA GLN A 205 -29.24 -7.39 -37.50
C GLN A 205 -27.88 -6.75 -37.81
N SER A 206 -26.95 -7.50 -38.40
CA SER A 206 -25.60 -7.00 -38.70
C SER A 206 -25.61 -5.89 -39.77
N TYR A 207 -26.49 -5.97 -40.78
CA TYR A 207 -26.67 -4.87 -41.73
C TYR A 207 -27.25 -3.61 -41.08
N LEU A 208 -28.23 -3.76 -40.18
CA LEU A 208 -28.84 -2.64 -39.46
C LEU A 208 -27.82 -1.95 -38.55
N LEU A 209 -27.00 -2.71 -37.83
CA LEU A 209 -25.96 -2.17 -36.95
C LEU A 209 -24.84 -1.51 -37.74
N LEU A 210 -24.39 -2.11 -38.85
CA LEU A 210 -23.42 -1.50 -39.76
C LEU A 210 -23.95 -0.17 -40.31
N LEU A 211 -25.17 -0.15 -40.86
CA LEU A 211 -25.80 1.07 -41.36
C LEU A 211 -25.92 2.14 -40.28
N ALA A 212 -26.36 1.77 -39.07
CA ALA A 212 -26.49 2.71 -37.97
C ALA A 212 -25.14 3.32 -37.56
N THR A 213 -24.07 2.53 -37.56
CA THR A 213 -22.70 2.96 -37.23
C THR A 213 -22.18 3.94 -38.27
N VAL A 214 -22.29 3.60 -39.56
CA VAL A 214 -21.87 4.49 -40.66
C VAL A 214 -22.64 5.82 -40.62
N VAL A 215 -23.97 5.78 -40.40
CA VAL A 215 -24.79 6.99 -40.28
C VAL A 215 -24.41 7.82 -39.06
N ARG A 216 -24.07 7.19 -37.94
CA ARG A 216 -23.57 7.88 -36.73
C ARG A 216 -22.30 8.65 -37.05
N ASP A 217 -21.34 8.01 -37.69
CA ASP A 217 -20.03 8.62 -37.91
C ASP A 217 -20.13 9.74 -38.96
N ILE A 218 -20.99 9.59 -39.97
CA ILE A 218 -21.38 10.67 -40.90
C ILE A 218 -21.97 11.88 -40.14
N VAL A 219 -22.88 11.64 -39.18
CA VAL A 219 -23.53 12.72 -38.41
C VAL A 219 -22.54 13.41 -37.46
N LEU A 220 -21.63 12.65 -36.86
CA LEU A 220 -20.66 13.17 -35.90
C LEU A 220 -19.49 13.92 -36.56
N ARG A 221 -19.20 13.68 -37.84
CA ARG A 221 -18.12 14.38 -38.57
C ARG A 221 -18.57 15.78 -39.01
N PRO A 222 -17.95 16.87 -38.50
CA PRO A 222 -18.32 18.23 -38.88
C PRO A 222 -18.07 18.47 -40.38
N GLY A 223 -19.04 19.07 -41.08
CA GLY A 223 -18.93 19.48 -42.49
C GLY A 223 -19.52 18.51 -43.53
N LEU A 224 -19.66 17.21 -43.24
CA LEU A 224 -20.23 16.26 -44.21
C LEU A 224 -21.73 16.51 -44.43
N LEU A 225 -22.46 16.80 -43.35
CA LEU A 225 -23.89 17.14 -43.40
C LEU A 225 -24.14 18.44 -44.18
N SER A 226 -23.18 19.36 -44.17
CA SER A 226 -23.25 20.68 -44.82
C SER A 226 -22.91 20.64 -46.31
N SER A 227 -22.46 19.49 -46.84
CA SER A 227 -22.23 19.31 -48.27
C SER A 227 -23.54 19.34 -49.08
N PRO A 228 -23.58 19.93 -50.28
CA PRO A 228 -24.75 19.87 -51.16
C PRO A 228 -24.96 18.48 -51.79
N THR A 229 -24.00 17.57 -51.67
CA THR A 229 -24.10 16.19 -52.20
C THR A 229 -24.96 15.32 -51.28
N SER A 230 -25.86 14.52 -51.88
CA SER A 230 -26.68 13.53 -51.17
C SER A 230 -25.79 12.47 -50.51
N ILE A 231 -26.03 12.22 -49.22
CA ILE A 231 -25.31 11.22 -48.41
C ILE A 231 -25.71 9.80 -48.83
N LEU A 232 -26.95 9.63 -49.31
CA LEU A 232 -27.45 8.33 -49.77
C LEU A 232 -27.27 8.13 -51.28
N SER A 233 -26.35 8.85 -51.91
CA SER A 233 -26.06 8.67 -53.33
C SER A 233 -25.50 7.26 -53.61
N THR A 234 -26.01 6.61 -54.64
CA THR A 234 -25.49 5.33 -55.16
C THR A 234 -24.70 5.50 -56.45
N SER A 235 -24.29 6.75 -56.76
CA SER A 235 -23.55 7.08 -57.98
C SER A 235 -22.14 6.47 -58.02
N VAL A 236 -21.52 6.27 -56.86
CA VAL A 236 -20.23 5.59 -56.73
C VAL A 236 -20.48 4.07 -56.69
N PRO A 237 -19.78 3.25 -57.48
CA PRO A 237 -19.95 1.79 -57.43
C PRO A 237 -19.51 1.24 -56.05
N LEU A 238 -20.21 0.22 -55.56
CA LEU A 238 -19.84 -0.45 -54.30
C LEU A 238 -18.53 -1.26 -54.43
N VAL A 239 -18.28 -1.80 -55.62
CA VAL A 239 -17.10 -2.59 -56.00
C VAL A 239 -16.75 -2.21 -57.44
N PRO A 240 -15.52 -1.74 -57.76
CA PRO A 240 -14.36 -1.57 -56.86
C PRO A 240 -14.59 -0.44 -55.84
N PHE A 241 -14.02 -0.61 -54.65
CA PHE A 241 -14.12 0.35 -53.55
C PHE A 241 -12.95 1.34 -53.61
N SER A 242 -13.23 2.61 -53.31
CA SER A 242 -12.23 3.67 -53.17
C SER A 242 -12.52 4.48 -51.90
N ALA A 243 -11.48 4.84 -51.13
CA ALA A 243 -11.66 5.57 -49.89
C ALA A 243 -12.26 6.98 -50.15
N PRO A 244 -13.26 7.42 -49.37
CA PRO A 244 -13.91 8.71 -49.57
C PRO A 244 -12.94 9.90 -49.44
N SER A 245 -13.09 10.91 -50.29
CA SER A 245 -12.27 12.13 -50.20
C SER A 245 -12.47 12.91 -48.88
N CYS A 246 -13.67 12.79 -48.29
CA CYS A 246 -14.00 13.38 -46.99
C CYS A 246 -13.31 12.68 -45.81
N PHE A 247 -12.88 11.43 -46.00
CA PHE A 247 -12.12 10.65 -45.03
C PHE A 247 -10.66 11.08 -45.01
N LEU A 248 -10.07 11.31 -46.19
CA LEU A 248 -8.67 11.71 -46.41
C LEU A 248 -8.40 13.20 -46.14
N SER A 249 -9.42 14.04 -46.02
CA SER A 249 -9.26 15.47 -45.74
C SER A 249 -9.13 15.75 -44.24
N HIS A 250 -8.17 16.61 -43.86
CA HIS A 250 -8.07 17.11 -42.49
C HIS A 250 -9.36 17.86 -42.11
N PRO A 251 -9.87 17.70 -40.88
CA PRO A 251 -11.08 18.38 -40.43
C PRO A 251 -10.87 19.89 -40.51
N SER A 252 -11.50 20.54 -41.49
CA SER A 252 -11.53 21.99 -41.56
C SER A 252 -12.28 22.55 -40.35
N ALA A 253 -11.76 23.60 -39.72
CA ALA A 253 -12.27 24.19 -38.48
C ALA A 253 -13.66 24.86 -38.57
N ASP A 254 -14.39 24.71 -39.69
CA ASP A 254 -15.74 25.26 -39.87
C ASP A 254 -16.78 24.35 -39.20
N ARG A 255 -16.90 24.46 -37.88
CA ARG A 255 -18.01 23.85 -37.11
C ARG A 255 -19.34 24.59 -37.28
N ASP A 256 -19.33 25.77 -37.90
CA ASP A 256 -20.47 26.71 -37.92
C ASP A 256 -21.31 26.66 -39.21
N ARG A 257 -21.04 25.70 -40.11
CA ARG A 257 -21.79 25.61 -41.39
C ARG A 257 -23.06 24.77 -41.22
N GLU A 258 -24.22 25.40 -41.40
CA GLU A 258 -25.53 24.73 -41.27
C GLU A 258 -25.64 23.45 -42.13
N PRO A 259 -26.27 22.39 -41.60
CA PRO A 259 -26.47 21.15 -42.35
C PRO A 259 -27.42 21.37 -43.53
N SER A 260 -27.13 20.72 -44.67
CA SER A 260 -28.01 20.75 -45.84
C SER A 260 -29.38 20.14 -45.53
N GLU A 261 -30.46 20.84 -45.89
CA GLU A 261 -31.84 20.36 -45.67
C GLU A 261 -32.11 19.00 -46.34
N VAL A 262 -31.45 18.74 -47.47
CA VAL A 262 -31.57 17.48 -48.22
C VAL A 262 -31.00 16.32 -47.39
N ASN A 263 -29.80 16.51 -46.86
CA ASN A 263 -29.10 15.52 -46.04
C ASN A 263 -29.82 15.26 -44.72
N LEU A 264 -30.36 16.32 -44.09
CA LEU A 264 -31.17 16.17 -42.88
C LEU A 264 -32.45 15.37 -43.14
N ARG A 265 -33.09 15.55 -44.30
CA ARG A 265 -34.28 14.78 -44.70
C ARG A 265 -33.93 13.31 -44.98
N GLU A 266 -32.80 13.05 -45.63
CA GLU A 266 -32.31 11.69 -45.89
C GLU A 266 -32.00 10.94 -44.59
N ILE A 267 -31.27 11.56 -43.66
CA ILE A 267 -30.96 10.98 -42.36
C ILE A 267 -32.24 10.69 -41.57
N LYS A 268 -33.22 11.60 -41.59
CA LYS A 268 -34.54 11.34 -40.96
C LYS A 268 -35.25 10.12 -41.54
N ARG A 269 -35.15 9.86 -42.85
CA ARG A 269 -35.72 8.64 -43.46
C ARG A 269 -34.99 7.39 -42.99
N VAL A 270 -33.66 7.43 -42.93
CA VAL A 270 -32.86 6.28 -42.45
C VAL A 270 -33.13 6.01 -40.98
N LEU A 271 -33.19 7.04 -40.14
CA LEU A 271 -33.58 6.92 -38.72
C LEU A 271 -34.99 6.33 -38.57
N GLY A 272 -35.95 6.79 -39.37
CA GLY A 272 -37.30 6.20 -39.43
C GLY A 272 -37.26 4.70 -39.73
N PHE A 273 -36.49 4.30 -40.74
CA PHE A 273 -36.30 2.89 -41.08
C PHE A 273 -35.65 2.07 -39.95
N LEU A 274 -34.62 2.61 -39.29
CA LEU A 274 -33.95 1.94 -38.16
C LEU A 274 -34.89 1.79 -36.96
N TRP A 275 -35.77 2.78 -36.70
CA TRP A 275 -36.75 2.75 -35.61
C TRP A 275 -37.84 1.70 -35.80
N GLU A 276 -38.19 1.34 -37.03
CA GLU A 276 -39.27 0.38 -37.32
C GLU A 276 -38.85 -1.09 -37.20
N ARG A 277 -37.54 -1.39 -37.09
CA ARG A 277 -37.00 -2.76 -37.14
C ARG A 277 -36.47 -3.38 -35.82
N PRO A 278 -36.79 -2.91 -34.60
CA PRO A 278 -36.18 -3.46 -33.38
C PRO A 278 -36.63 -4.90 -33.08
N GLN A 279 -37.72 -5.37 -33.67
CA GLN A 279 -38.19 -6.76 -33.53
C GLN A 279 -37.25 -7.77 -34.22
N ALA A 280 -36.42 -7.33 -35.17
CA ALA A 280 -35.46 -8.16 -35.88
C ALA A 280 -34.12 -8.30 -35.13
N LEU A 281 -33.97 -7.67 -33.96
CA LEU A 281 -32.73 -7.57 -33.21
C LEU A 281 -32.76 -8.42 -31.94
N THR A 282 -31.61 -9.00 -31.60
CA THR A 282 -31.38 -9.58 -30.28
C THR A 282 -31.31 -8.48 -29.21
N PRO A 283 -31.59 -8.78 -27.93
CA PRO A 283 -31.54 -7.77 -26.85
C PRO A 283 -30.23 -6.98 -26.75
N ALA A 284 -29.08 -7.63 -27.03
CA ALA A 284 -27.77 -6.97 -27.04
C ALA A 284 -27.65 -6.00 -28.22
N ALA A 285 -28.04 -6.43 -29.42
CA ALA A 285 -28.07 -5.57 -30.60
C ALA A 285 -29.06 -4.42 -30.48
N THR A 286 -30.21 -4.61 -29.85
CA THR A 286 -31.16 -3.53 -29.56
C THR A 286 -30.51 -2.48 -28.66
N MET A 287 -29.72 -2.91 -27.66
CA MET A 287 -29.01 -1.98 -26.77
C MET A 287 -27.97 -1.16 -27.53
N GLU A 288 -27.18 -1.84 -28.36
CA GLU A 288 -26.17 -1.20 -29.19
C GLU A 288 -26.80 -0.20 -30.18
N LEU A 289 -27.85 -0.64 -30.90
CA LEU A 289 -28.59 0.23 -31.82
C LEU A 289 -29.15 1.45 -31.10
N VAL A 290 -29.80 1.27 -29.94
CA VAL A 290 -30.36 2.41 -29.19
C VAL A 290 -29.25 3.33 -28.67
N SER A 291 -28.09 2.81 -28.28
CA SER A 291 -26.93 3.63 -27.93
C SER A 291 -26.48 4.49 -29.12
N ILE A 292 -26.33 3.88 -30.30
CA ILE A 292 -25.98 4.59 -31.55
C ILE A 292 -27.02 5.66 -31.89
N LEU A 293 -28.31 5.32 -31.82
CA LEU A 293 -29.40 6.25 -32.09
C LEU A 293 -29.47 7.38 -31.08
N THR A 294 -29.12 7.13 -29.82
CA THR A 294 -29.03 8.15 -28.76
C THR A 294 -27.91 9.14 -29.07
N SER A 295 -26.75 8.67 -29.52
CA SER A 295 -25.65 9.53 -29.98
C SER A 295 -26.06 10.39 -31.18
N ILE A 296 -26.73 9.80 -32.17
CA ILE A 296 -27.23 10.55 -33.34
C ILE A 296 -28.29 11.59 -32.92
N ALA A 297 -29.24 11.21 -32.08
CA ALA A 297 -30.29 12.11 -31.61
C ALA A 297 -29.73 13.28 -30.78
N GLY A 298 -28.72 13.04 -29.95
CA GLY A 298 -28.02 14.10 -29.20
C GLY A 298 -27.25 15.05 -30.11
N ALA A 299 -26.53 14.54 -31.12
CA ALA A 299 -25.82 15.37 -32.10
C ALA A 299 -26.78 16.23 -32.95
N LEU A 300 -27.97 15.71 -33.25
CA LEU A 300 -29.00 16.41 -34.02
C LEU A 300 -29.97 17.22 -33.17
N GLU A 301 -29.85 17.25 -31.84
CA GLU A 301 -30.84 17.83 -30.92
C GLU A 301 -31.13 19.32 -31.20
N GLN A 302 -30.10 20.08 -31.58
CA GLN A 302 -30.22 21.50 -31.96
C GLN A 302 -31.09 21.72 -33.22
N HIS A 303 -31.12 20.74 -34.12
CA HIS A 303 -31.80 20.82 -35.42
C HIS A 303 -33.11 20.01 -35.47
N VAL A 304 -33.24 19.00 -34.60
CA VAL A 304 -34.38 18.08 -34.49
C VAL A 304 -34.71 17.85 -33.01
N PRO A 305 -35.42 18.79 -32.36
CA PRO A 305 -35.70 18.72 -30.92
C PRO A 305 -36.64 17.55 -30.51
N THR A 306 -37.26 16.86 -31.47
CA THR A 306 -38.18 15.74 -31.23
C THR A 306 -37.51 14.36 -31.18
N GLY A 307 -36.19 14.27 -31.36
CA GLY A 307 -35.45 13.00 -31.42
C GLY A 307 -35.65 12.11 -30.18
N GLY A 308 -35.47 12.67 -28.98
CA GLY A 308 -35.65 11.94 -27.72
C GLY A 308 -37.08 11.47 -27.48
N ALA A 309 -38.08 12.27 -27.88
CA ALA A 309 -39.49 11.90 -27.76
C ALA A 309 -39.87 10.72 -28.67
N LEU A 310 -39.30 10.65 -29.87
CA LEU A 310 -39.56 9.57 -30.82
C LEU A 310 -38.89 8.26 -30.38
N LEU A 311 -37.67 8.34 -29.85
CA LEU A 311 -37.01 7.19 -29.21
C LEU A 311 -37.83 6.67 -28.03
N LYS A 312 -38.40 7.55 -27.20
CA LYS A 312 -39.32 7.15 -26.14
C LYS A 312 -40.52 6.37 -26.68
N VAL A 313 -41.20 6.89 -27.70
CA VAL A 313 -42.41 6.24 -28.25
C VAL A 313 -42.10 4.82 -28.72
N GLN A 314 -40.95 4.61 -29.37
CA GLN A 314 -40.57 3.30 -29.90
C GLN A 314 -40.08 2.33 -28.82
N PHE A 315 -39.28 2.80 -27.86
CA PHE A 315 -38.53 1.91 -26.96
C PHE A 315 -39.04 1.88 -25.52
N SER A 316 -39.92 2.80 -25.10
CA SER A 316 -40.44 2.83 -23.71
C SER A 316 -41.14 1.53 -23.30
N GLY A 317 -41.78 0.83 -24.24
CA GLY A 317 -42.41 -0.47 -24.00
C GLY A 317 -41.46 -1.57 -23.53
N LEU A 318 -40.15 -1.44 -23.79
CA LEU A 318 -39.14 -2.43 -23.40
C LEU A 318 -38.99 -2.58 -21.87
N ILE A 319 -39.43 -1.59 -21.08
CA ILE A 319 -39.43 -1.66 -19.61
C ILE A 319 -40.37 -2.78 -19.08
N TYR A 320 -41.34 -3.20 -19.88
CA TYR A 320 -42.25 -4.29 -19.54
C TYR A 320 -41.69 -5.68 -19.87
N SER A 321 -40.51 -5.76 -20.46
CA SER A 321 -39.82 -7.03 -20.71
C SER A 321 -39.33 -7.67 -19.39
N TYR A 322 -38.96 -8.94 -19.48
CA TYR A 322 -38.30 -9.69 -18.40
C TYR A 322 -36.79 -9.84 -18.65
N HIS A 323 -36.26 -9.21 -19.69
CA HIS A 323 -34.84 -9.25 -20.01
C HIS A 323 -34.14 -8.01 -19.43
N PRO A 324 -33.12 -8.16 -18.55
CA PRO A 324 -32.47 -7.02 -17.90
C PRO A 324 -31.92 -5.99 -18.87
N ILE A 325 -31.29 -6.44 -19.97
CA ILE A 325 -30.72 -5.56 -21.00
C ILE A 325 -31.79 -4.64 -21.59
N LEU A 326 -32.96 -5.18 -21.97
CA LEU A 326 -34.04 -4.39 -22.57
C LEU A 326 -34.63 -3.35 -21.60
N CYS A 327 -34.69 -3.68 -20.31
CA CYS A 327 -35.10 -2.72 -19.28
C CYS A 327 -34.04 -1.63 -19.09
N HIS A 328 -32.76 -2.01 -19.13
CA HIS A 328 -31.63 -1.08 -19.02
C HIS A 328 -31.60 -0.08 -20.19
N ILE A 329 -31.97 -0.49 -21.41
CA ILE A 329 -32.11 0.41 -22.57
C ILE A 329 -33.05 1.59 -22.24
N VAL A 330 -34.18 1.34 -21.59
CA VAL A 330 -35.12 2.41 -21.23
C VAL A 330 -34.52 3.33 -20.16
N LEU A 331 -33.74 2.79 -19.23
CA LEU A 331 -33.04 3.59 -18.21
C LEU A 331 -31.90 4.42 -18.82
N MET A 332 -31.20 3.90 -19.81
CA MET A 332 -30.21 4.63 -20.61
C MET A 332 -30.87 5.79 -21.36
N LEU A 333 -31.99 5.53 -22.04
CA LEU A 333 -32.77 6.58 -22.71
C LEU A 333 -33.29 7.64 -21.74
N TYR A 334 -33.79 7.23 -20.57
CA TYR A 334 -34.18 8.14 -19.49
C TYR A 334 -33.00 8.98 -19.00
N SER A 335 -31.80 8.39 -18.90
CA SER A 335 -30.60 9.12 -18.47
C SER A 335 -30.10 10.14 -19.50
N GLY A 336 -30.22 9.83 -20.80
CA GLY A 336 -29.84 10.74 -21.89
C GLY A 336 -30.87 11.84 -22.17
N PHE A 337 -32.16 11.53 -22.10
CA PHE A 337 -33.26 12.45 -22.41
C PHE A 337 -34.29 12.51 -21.28
N PRO A 338 -33.94 12.99 -20.08
CA PRO A 338 -34.83 12.94 -18.92
C PRO A 338 -36.11 13.75 -19.12
N ASP A 339 -36.04 14.84 -19.88
CA ASP A 339 -37.19 15.71 -20.15
C ASP A 339 -38.26 15.01 -21.00
N ALA A 340 -37.86 14.06 -21.86
CA ALA A 340 -38.80 13.27 -22.65
C ALA A 340 -39.63 12.30 -21.78
N PHE A 341 -39.09 11.86 -20.63
CA PHE A 341 -39.71 10.87 -19.73
C PHE A 341 -40.26 11.50 -18.42
N ALA A 342 -40.41 12.83 -18.38
CA ALA A 342 -40.88 13.53 -17.18
C ALA A 342 -42.33 13.21 -16.81
N GLY A 343 -42.66 13.29 -15.51
CA GLY A 343 -44.04 13.18 -15.02
C GLY A 343 -44.51 11.75 -14.80
N GLU A 344 -45.52 11.29 -15.56
CA GLU A 344 -46.15 9.97 -15.37
C GLU A 344 -45.26 8.81 -15.88
N ASP A 345 -44.45 9.05 -16.92
CA ASP A 345 -43.55 8.04 -17.47
C ASP A 345 -42.49 7.62 -16.44
N GLU A 346 -41.89 8.59 -15.74
CA GLU A 346 -40.97 8.35 -14.63
C GLU A 346 -41.62 7.51 -13.51
N ARG A 347 -42.87 7.82 -13.15
CA ARG A 347 -43.62 7.02 -12.17
C ARG A 347 -43.87 5.61 -12.66
N ASN A 348 -44.17 5.43 -13.95
CA ASN A 348 -44.37 4.11 -14.55
C ASN A 348 -43.08 3.28 -14.55
N ILE A 349 -41.92 3.89 -14.83
CA ILE A 349 -40.61 3.24 -14.72
C ILE A 349 -40.36 2.79 -13.28
N ALA A 350 -40.50 3.69 -12.30
CA ALA A 350 -40.34 3.34 -10.88
C ALA A 350 -41.31 2.24 -10.43
N ARG A 351 -42.58 2.33 -10.87
CA ARG A 351 -43.64 1.34 -10.60
C ARG A 351 -43.27 -0.02 -11.17
N ARG A 352 -42.70 -0.08 -12.37
CA ARG A 352 -42.29 -1.33 -13.03
C ARG A 352 -41.07 -1.97 -12.34
N LEU A 353 -40.04 -1.18 -12.00
CA LEU A 353 -38.88 -1.67 -11.23
C LEU A 353 -39.30 -2.23 -9.86
N ALA A 354 -40.24 -1.56 -9.18
CA ALA A 354 -40.79 -2.05 -7.92
C ALA A 354 -41.57 -3.36 -8.06
N LEU A 355 -42.25 -3.60 -9.18
CA LEU A 355 -42.92 -4.88 -9.47
C LEU A 355 -41.91 -5.99 -9.73
N MET A 356 -40.86 -5.73 -10.51
CA MET A 356 -39.79 -6.70 -10.77
C MET A 356 -39.14 -7.19 -9.47
N ALA A 357 -38.88 -6.28 -8.52
CA ALA A 357 -38.33 -6.65 -7.22
C ALA A 357 -39.28 -7.57 -6.39
N ARG A 358 -40.59 -7.51 -6.64
CA ARG A 358 -41.61 -8.31 -5.95
C ARG A 358 -41.84 -9.68 -6.59
N GLU A 359 -41.69 -9.80 -7.90
CA GLU A 359 -41.98 -11.04 -8.65
C GLU A 359 -41.02 -12.18 -8.28
N ALA A 360 -41.52 -13.21 -7.60
CA ALA A 360 -40.70 -14.31 -7.09
C ALA A 360 -40.12 -15.23 -8.18
N HIS A 361 -40.76 -15.29 -9.36
CA HIS A 361 -40.33 -16.11 -10.49
C HIS A 361 -39.13 -15.52 -11.24
N GLN A 362 -38.79 -14.24 -11.00
CA GLN A 362 -37.65 -13.59 -11.64
C GLN A 362 -36.32 -14.04 -11.01
N PRO A 363 -35.23 -14.14 -11.80
CA PRO A 363 -33.90 -14.41 -11.26
C PRO A 363 -33.51 -13.40 -10.18
N LEU A 364 -32.91 -13.87 -9.09
CA LEU A 364 -32.50 -13.02 -7.96
C LEU A 364 -31.67 -11.81 -8.40
N VAL A 365 -30.72 -12.03 -9.32
CA VAL A 365 -29.84 -10.98 -9.87
C VAL A 365 -30.67 -9.84 -10.45
N PHE A 366 -31.71 -10.16 -11.22
CA PHE A 366 -32.56 -9.14 -11.84
C PHE A 366 -33.40 -8.37 -10.82
N ARG A 367 -33.92 -9.06 -9.80
CA ARG A 367 -34.69 -8.44 -8.70
C ARG A 367 -33.84 -7.48 -7.88
N LEU A 368 -32.57 -7.84 -7.63
CA LEU A 368 -31.59 -6.97 -6.96
C LEU A 368 -31.19 -5.78 -7.84
N LEU A 369 -30.97 -6.03 -9.13
CA LEU A 369 -30.64 -4.99 -10.11
C LEU A 369 -31.75 -3.95 -10.26
N ALA A 370 -33.02 -4.37 -10.23
CA ALA A 370 -34.16 -3.46 -10.24
C ALA A 370 -34.17 -2.51 -9.02
N LEU A 371 -33.84 -3.03 -7.83
CA LEU A 371 -33.68 -2.19 -6.62
C LEU A 371 -32.45 -1.29 -6.70
N HIS A 372 -31.35 -1.77 -7.29
CA HIS A 372 -30.15 -0.98 -7.50
C HIS A 372 -30.42 0.20 -8.45
N TRP A 373 -31.09 -0.03 -9.58
CA TRP A 373 -31.49 1.04 -10.50
C TRP A 373 -32.45 2.04 -9.85
N LEU A 374 -33.41 1.56 -9.06
CA LEU A 374 -34.37 2.41 -8.39
C LEU A 374 -33.71 3.32 -7.34
N LEU A 375 -32.82 2.77 -6.51
CA LEU A 375 -32.16 3.50 -5.42
C LEU A 375 -30.93 4.30 -5.88
N GLY A 376 -30.27 3.87 -6.95
CA GLY A 376 -29.04 4.48 -7.48
C GLY A 376 -29.29 5.71 -8.35
N SER A 377 -30.47 5.87 -8.93
CA SER A 377 -30.79 7.05 -9.74
C SER A 377 -31.17 8.24 -8.84
N PRO A 378 -30.48 9.40 -8.92
CA PRO A 378 -30.79 10.55 -8.08
C PRO A 378 -32.16 11.16 -8.39
N ARG A 379 -32.68 11.03 -9.61
CA ARG A 379 -34.01 11.56 -9.99
C ARG A 379 -35.13 10.59 -9.64
N LEU A 380 -34.94 9.29 -9.94
CA LEU A 380 -35.91 8.23 -9.61
C LEU A 380 -35.98 7.96 -8.10
N GLY A 381 -34.83 8.04 -7.42
CA GLY A 381 -34.61 7.81 -6.00
C GLY A 381 -34.87 9.02 -5.09
N LYS A 382 -34.69 10.26 -5.59
CA LYS A 382 -34.98 11.51 -4.84
C LYS A 382 -36.24 12.25 -5.33
N GLY A 383 -36.99 11.68 -6.28
CA GLY A 383 -38.31 12.16 -6.69
C GLY A 383 -39.30 12.02 -5.52
N LYS A 384 -39.35 13.05 -4.66
CA LYS A 384 -39.90 13.01 -3.30
C LYS A 384 -41.38 12.57 -3.16
N ASP A 385 -42.16 12.63 -4.23
CA ASP A 385 -43.59 12.27 -4.24
C ASP A 385 -43.90 10.93 -4.95
N SER A 386 -42.95 10.33 -5.69
CA SER A 386 -43.22 9.18 -6.58
C SER A 386 -43.03 7.80 -5.93
N LEU A 387 -42.18 7.68 -4.91
CA LEU A 387 -41.81 6.40 -4.30
C LEU A 387 -42.69 5.97 -3.12
N ALA A 388 -43.28 6.93 -2.39
CA ALA A 388 -44.18 6.65 -1.27
C ALA A 388 -45.33 5.66 -1.62
N PRO A 389 -46.05 5.78 -2.74
CA PRO A 389 -47.10 4.81 -3.10
C PRO A 389 -46.56 3.41 -3.46
N LEU A 390 -45.25 3.28 -3.69
CA LEU A 390 -44.61 2.00 -4.02
C LEU A 390 -44.13 1.24 -2.79
N ALA A 391 -44.12 1.86 -1.61
CA ALA A 391 -43.64 1.26 -0.37
C ALA A 391 -44.21 -0.14 -0.06
N PRO A 392 -45.52 -0.43 -0.25
CA PRO A 392 -46.08 -1.75 0.00
C PRO A 392 -45.46 -2.88 -0.83
N ARG A 393 -44.76 -2.56 -1.93
CA ARG A 393 -44.12 -3.52 -2.83
C ARG A 393 -42.74 -3.96 -2.36
N PHE A 394 -42.14 -3.18 -1.45
CA PHE A 394 -40.83 -3.47 -0.88
C PHE A 394 -40.92 -4.24 0.43
N TYR A 395 -42.10 -4.61 0.93
CA TYR A 395 -42.16 -5.53 2.07
C TYR A 395 -41.57 -6.89 1.67
N PRO A 396 -40.63 -7.44 2.47
CA PRO A 396 -40.06 -8.76 2.25
C PRO A 396 -41.13 -9.86 2.15
N GLY A 397 -41.06 -10.69 1.11
CA GLY A 397 -41.88 -11.88 0.96
C GLY A 397 -41.25 -13.11 1.64
N VAL A 398 -42.06 -14.15 1.84
CA VAL A 398 -41.61 -15.43 2.45
C VAL A 398 -40.50 -16.08 1.63
N PHE A 399 -40.63 -16.05 0.30
CA PHE A 399 -39.67 -16.63 -0.66
C PHE A 399 -38.50 -15.71 -1.01
N ASP A 400 -38.36 -14.55 -0.35
CA ASP A 400 -37.23 -13.66 -0.63
C ASP A 400 -35.97 -14.19 0.07
N PRO A 401 -34.83 -14.34 -0.65
CA PRO A 401 -33.55 -14.64 -0.02
C PRO A 401 -33.06 -13.44 0.80
N LEU A 402 -32.20 -13.69 1.78
CA LEU A 402 -31.74 -12.69 2.74
C LEU A 402 -31.20 -11.40 2.08
N ALA A 403 -30.40 -11.53 1.02
CA ALA A 403 -29.86 -10.39 0.28
C ALA A 403 -30.96 -9.48 -0.31
N LEU A 404 -32.04 -10.07 -0.80
CA LEU A 404 -33.17 -9.32 -1.34
C LEU A 404 -34.00 -8.68 -0.23
N LYS A 405 -34.23 -9.41 0.87
CA LYS A 405 -34.91 -8.86 2.06
C LYS A 405 -34.17 -7.64 2.61
N ALA A 406 -32.84 -7.71 2.71
CA ALA A 406 -32.00 -6.60 3.15
C ALA A 406 -32.14 -5.37 2.24
N LYS A 407 -32.04 -5.54 0.91
CA LYS A 407 -32.17 -4.44 -0.06
C LYS A 407 -33.57 -3.85 -0.12
N LYS A 408 -34.60 -4.66 0.07
CA LYS A 408 -36.00 -4.23 0.18
C LYS A 408 -36.24 -3.38 1.42
N LEU A 409 -35.71 -3.80 2.57
CA LEU A 409 -35.76 -3.02 3.82
C LEU A 409 -34.94 -1.72 3.71
N ASP A 410 -33.78 -1.74 3.02
CA ASP A 410 -33.03 -0.52 2.70
C ASP A 410 -33.89 0.45 1.86
N ALA A 411 -34.63 -0.05 0.87
CA ALA A 411 -35.51 0.78 0.04
C ALA A 411 -36.63 1.43 0.87
N LEU A 412 -37.23 0.68 1.80
CA LEU A 412 -38.23 1.23 2.73
C LEU A 412 -37.64 2.31 3.65
N ALA A 413 -36.42 2.11 4.16
CA ALA A 413 -35.73 3.12 4.96
C ALA A 413 -35.42 4.39 4.15
N CYS A 414 -35.00 4.25 2.88
CA CYS A 414 -34.83 5.39 1.97
C CYS A 414 -36.15 6.13 1.70
N ILE A 415 -37.27 5.43 1.53
CA ILE A 415 -38.60 6.05 1.35
C ILE A 415 -38.99 6.84 2.61
N ALA A 416 -38.79 6.27 3.79
CA ALA A 416 -39.04 6.95 5.06
C ALA A 416 -38.21 8.24 5.18
N ALA A 417 -36.92 8.20 4.84
CA ALA A 417 -36.04 9.37 4.82
C ALA A 417 -36.49 10.45 3.83
N SER A 418 -36.99 10.05 2.65
CA SER A 418 -37.41 10.99 1.61
C SER A 418 -38.67 11.77 1.97
N LEU A 419 -39.60 11.15 2.71
CA LEU A 419 -40.86 11.74 3.15
C LEU A 419 -40.65 12.86 4.19
N ASP A 420 -39.63 12.73 5.03
CA ASP A 420 -39.29 13.69 6.08
C ASP A 420 -38.72 15.01 5.51
N THR A 421 -37.88 14.93 4.46
CA THR A 421 -37.34 16.12 3.77
C THR A 421 -38.39 17.00 3.05
N LEU A 422 -39.65 16.55 3.00
CA LEU A 422 -40.75 17.25 2.34
C LEU A 422 -41.62 18.06 3.32
N GLU A 423 -41.51 17.80 4.65
CA GLU A 423 -42.22 18.56 5.70
C GLU A 423 -41.88 20.06 5.66
N MET A 424 -40.67 20.42 5.23
CA MET A 424 -40.23 21.82 5.17
C MET A 424 -40.86 22.66 4.04
N ARG A 425 -41.60 22.05 3.08
CA ARG A 425 -42.06 22.77 1.87
C ARG A 425 -43.58 22.95 1.73
N ARG A 426 -44.42 22.22 2.46
CA ARG A 426 -45.89 22.33 2.38
C ARG A 426 -46.54 22.27 3.78
N LYS A 427 -46.73 23.44 4.40
CA LYS A 427 -47.58 23.58 5.60
C LYS A 427 -49.04 23.34 5.21
N GLY A 428 -49.64 22.23 5.65
CA GLY A 428 -51.07 21.95 5.45
C GLY A 428 -51.49 20.47 5.38
N GLU A 429 -50.56 19.55 5.08
CA GLU A 429 -50.83 18.09 5.00
C GLU A 429 -49.90 17.28 5.93
N GLU A 430 -49.69 17.78 7.17
CA GLU A 430 -48.69 17.22 8.09
C GLU A 430 -49.13 15.88 8.72
N ASP A 431 -50.39 15.74 9.12
CA ASP A 431 -50.87 14.54 9.84
C ASP A 431 -50.90 13.26 8.98
N GLY A 432 -51.27 13.37 7.70
CA GLY A 432 -51.37 12.21 6.81
C GLY A 432 -50.02 11.59 6.44
N ARG A 433 -48.98 12.42 6.24
CA ARG A 433 -47.62 11.95 5.90
C ARG A 433 -46.86 11.42 7.12
N ARG A 434 -47.04 12.03 8.29
CA ARG A 434 -46.52 11.47 9.56
C ARG A 434 -47.12 10.10 9.85
N ALA A 435 -48.44 9.94 9.66
CA ALA A 435 -49.09 8.64 9.79
C ALA A 435 -48.54 7.58 8.81
N LEU A 436 -48.12 7.98 7.60
CA LEU A 436 -47.48 7.09 6.63
C LEU A 436 -46.08 6.66 7.08
N ILE A 437 -45.22 7.57 7.55
CA ILE A 437 -43.88 7.23 8.08
C ILE A 437 -44.01 6.28 9.26
N VAL A 438 -44.96 6.58 10.17
CA VAL A 438 -45.29 5.76 11.33
C VAL A 438 -45.67 4.34 10.88
N LYS A 439 -46.57 4.23 9.90
CA LYS A 439 -46.99 2.94 9.35
C LYS A 439 -45.84 2.17 8.69
N LEU A 440 -44.97 2.83 7.93
CA LEU A 440 -43.81 2.18 7.29
C LEU A 440 -42.84 1.60 8.32
N PHE A 441 -42.59 2.33 9.40
CA PHE A 441 -41.71 1.83 10.46
C PHE A 441 -42.38 0.68 11.23
N GLN A 442 -43.67 0.79 11.55
CA GLN A 442 -44.42 -0.29 12.20
C GLN A 442 -44.42 -1.57 11.35
N ASP A 443 -44.74 -1.47 10.07
CA ASP A 443 -44.73 -2.60 9.15
C ASP A 443 -43.30 -3.15 8.96
N GLY A 444 -42.29 -2.28 8.96
CA GLY A 444 -40.87 -2.64 8.94
C GLY A 444 -40.45 -3.44 10.19
N LEU A 445 -40.91 -3.05 11.37
CA LEU A 445 -40.70 -3.81 12.61
C LEU A 445 -41.36 -5.20 12.56
N VAL A 446 -42.57 -5.30 11.99
CA VAL A 446 -43.25 -6.59 11.78
C VAL A 446 -42.44 -7.47 10.81
N CYS A 447 -41.84 -6.88 9.77
CA CYS A 447 -40.95 -7.60 8.86
C CYS A 447 -39.68 -8.11 9.57
N ILE A 448 -39.15 -7.32 10.50
CA ILE A 448 -37.96 -7.69 11.29
C ILE A 448 -38.31 -8.76 12.33
N SER A 449 -39.49 -8.71 12.95
CA SER A 449 -39.93 -9.75 13.90
C SER A 449 -40.13 -11.11 13.26
N ALA A 450 -40.32 -11.17 11.93
CA ALA A 450 -40.40 -12.42 11.19
C ALA A 450 -39.02 -13.11 11.01
N TYR A 451 -37.91 -12.43 11.32
CA TYR A 451 -36.59 -13.05 11.31
C TYR A 451 -36.45 -14.00 12.49
N LYS A 452 -35.92 -15.20 12.22
CA LYS A 452 -35.48 -16.09 13.31
C LYS A 452 -34.22 -15.47 13.92
N TRP A 453 -34.29 -15.13 15.20
CA TRP A 453 -33.12 -14.63 15.91
C TRP A 453 -32.09 -15.73 16.06
N LEU A 454 -30.99 -15.56 15.34
CA LEU A 454 -29.85 -16.46 15.32
C LEU A 454 -28.70 -15.83 16.13
N PRO A 455 -27.63 -16.60 16.44
CA PRO A 455 -26.49 -16.10 17.20
C PRO A 455 -25.88 -14.81 16.61
N PRO A 456 -25.08 -14.05 17.38
CA PRO A 456 -24.60 -12.72 16.99
C PRO A 456 -23.79 -12.69 15.68
N TRP A 457 -23.15 -13.80 15.30
CA TRP A 457 -22.40 -13.92 14.03
C TRP A 457 -23.28 -14.26 12.82
N SER A 458 -24.59 -14.40 12.99
CA SER A 458 -25.50 -14.69 11.89
C SER A 458 -25.78 -13.46 11.03
N THR A 459 -25.82 -13.68 9.72
CA THR A 459 -26.12 -12.64 8.73
C THR A 459 -27.54 -12.09 8.89
N GLU A 460 -28.48 -12.92 9.32
CA GLU A 460 -29.89 -12.62 9.53
C GLU A 460 -30.08 -11.60 10.65
N THR A 461 -29.47 -11.85 11.82
CA THR A 461 -29.49 -10.93 12.96
C THR A 461 -28.77 -9.63 12.60
N SER A 462 -27.63 -9.69 11.90
CA SER A 462 -26.90 -8.50 11.44
C SER A 462 -27.76 -7.63 10.51
N VAL A 463 -28.45 -8.23 9.53
CA VAL A 463 -29.36 -7.51 8.62
C VAL A 463 -30.50 -6.86 9.39
N ALA A 464 -31.13 -7.56 10.33
CA ALA A 464 -32.21 -7.02 11.15
C ALA A 464 -31.78 -5.77 11.95
N PHE A 465 -30.66 -5.84 12.68
CA PHE A 465 -30.14 -4.70 13.44
C PHE A 465 -29.65 -3.56 12.53
N ARG A 466 -29.06 -3.88 11.38
CA ARG A 466 -28.70 -2.86 10.37
C ARG A 466 -29.93 -2.12 9.85
N THR A 467 -31.03 -2.84 9.63
CA THR A 467 -32.28 -2.21 9.17
C THR A 467 -32.89 -1.34 10.26
N LEU A 468 -32.88 -1.77 11.53
CA LEU A 468 -33.30 -0.93 12.66
C LEU A 468 -32.49 0.36 12.72
N HIS A 469 -31.17 0.26 12.60
CA HIS A 469 -30.28 1.42 12.59
C HIS A 469 -30.60 2.35 11.40
N LYS A 470 -30.74 1.81 10.19
CA LYS A 470 -31.06 2.59 8.99
C LYS A 470 -32.43 3.26 9.05
N PHE A 471 -33.43 2.64 9.66
CA PHE A 471 -34.73 3.29 9.86
C PHE A 471 -34.63 4.43 10.88
N LEU A 472 -33.92 4.25 12.00
CA LEU A 472 -33.73 5.30 13.00
C LEU A 472 -32.91 6.48 12.46
N VAL A 473 -31.82 6.22 11.74
CA VAL A 473 -30.96 7.25 11.14
C VAL A 473 -31.60 7.85 9.88
N GLY A 474 -32.29 7.05 9.08
CA GLY A 474 -32.93 7.51 7.84
C GLY A 474 -34.05 8.50 8.11
N VAL A 475 -34.80 8.32 9.20
CA VAL A 475 -35.83 9.27 9.64
C VAL A 475 -35.21 10.54 10.27
N ILE A 476 -33.91 10.53 10.61
CA ILE A 476 -33.20 11.65 11.26
C ILE A 476 -31.86 11.90 10.51
N PRO A 477 -31.89 12.46 9.28
CA PRO A 477 -30.68 12.68 8.50
C PRO A 477 -29.77 13.74 9.13
N HIS A 478 -28.45 13.58 9.04
CA HIS A 478 -27.49 14.61 9.45
C HIS A 478 -27.73 15.90 8.66
N ARG A 479 -28.17 16.96 9.34
CA ARG A 479 -28.16 18.32 8.81
C ARG A 479 -27.02 19.08 9.48
N ASP A 480 -26.25 19.82 8.68
CA ASP A 480 -25.09 20.60 9.13
C ASP A 480 -25.46 21.79 10.04
N ASP A 481 -26.75 22.10 10.21
CA ASP A 481 -27.21 23.21 11.04
C ASP A 481 -27.63 22.72 12.43
N CYS A 482 -26.70 22.85 13.38
CA CYS A 482 -26.91 22.59 14.80
C CYS A 482 -28.02 23.49 15.37
N SER A 483 -29.22 22.96 15.55
CA SER A 483 -30.21 23.43 16.51
C SER A 483 -31.09 22.25 16.89
N GLU A 484 -31.19 21.95 18.19
CA GLU A 484 -32.02 20.89 18.79
C GLU A 484 -33.38 20.76 18.07
N GLU A 485 -33.54 19.69 17.27
CA GLU A 485 -34.68 19.56 16.36
C GLU A 485 -35.93 19.09 17.13
N PRO A 486 -37.07 19.84 17.09
CA PRO A 486 -38.34 19.42 17.70
C PRO A 486 -38.89 18.08 17.15
N GLN A 487 -38.39 17.62 16.01
CA GLN A 487 -38.69 16.31 15.41
C GLN A 487 -38.09 15.14 16.20
N LEU A 488 -36.92 15.33 16.80
CA LEU A 488 -36.26 14.30 17.60
C LEU A 488 -37.10 13.98 18.84
N VAL A 489 -37.60 15.01 19.53
CA VAL A 489 -38.52 14.88 20.68
C VAL A 489 -39.80 14.13 20.29
N PHE A 490 -40.41 14.48 19.15
CA PHE A 490 -41.64 13.83 18.67
C PHE A 490 -41.45 12.35 18.35
N LEU A 491 -40.33 11.96 17.71
CA LEU A 491 -40.00 10.56 17.46
C LEU A 491 -39.78 9.77 18.74
N MET A 492 -39.08 10.38 19.71
CA MET A 492 -38.85 9.74 21.01
C MET A 492 -40.16 9.53 21.79
N ASP A 493 -41.13 10.43 21.62
CA ASP A 493 -42.44 10.35 22.26
C ASP A 493 -43.45 9.50 21.45
N SER A 494 -43.05 8.96 20.30
CA SER A 494 -43.90 8.16 19.43
C SER A 494 -44.15 6.74 19.99
N ILE A 495 -45.34 6.21 19.70
CA ILE A 495 -45.76 4.82 20.00
C ILE A 495 -44.80 3.79 19.35
N ILE A 496 -44.16 4.20 18.27
CA ILE A 496 -43.23 3.36 17.52
C ILE A 496 -41.92 3.15 18.27
N PHE A 497 -41.35 4.24 18.79
CA PHE A 497 -40.13 4.16 19.56
C PHE A 497 -40.35 3.36 20.84
N SER A 498 -41.53 3.50 21.48
CA SER A 498 -41.90 2.69 22.64
C SER A 498 -42.11 1.19 22.28
N THR A 499 -42.58 0.89 21.07
CA THR A 499 -42.69 -0.48 20.56
C THR A 499 -41.32 -1.09 20.30
N LEU A 500 -40.40 -0.34 19.68
CA LEU A 500 -39.00 -0.75 19.47
C LEU A 500 -38.30 -1.03 20.81
N GLN A 501 -38.42 -0.09 21.73
CA GLN A 501 -37.93 -0.21 23.11
C GLN A 501 -38.42 -1.50 23.78
N SER A 502 -39.73 -1.76 23.70
CA SER A 502 -40.34 -2.95 24.28
C SER A 502 -39.84 -4.23 23.61
N MET A 503 -39.67 -4.20 22.28
CA MET A 503 -39.12 -5.31 21.50
C MET A 503 -37.68 -5.62 21.91
N LEU A 504 -36.81 -4.60 22.04
CA LEU A 504 -35.42 -4.80 22.48
C LEU A 504 -35.32 -5.34 23.91
N VAL A 505 -36.20 -4.90 24.82
CA VAL A 505 -36.29 -5.44 26.19
C VAL A 505 -36.72 -6.91 26.17
N ASN A 506 -37.73 -7.27 25.37
CA ASN A 506 -38.19 -8.65 25.24
C ASN A 506 -37.12 -9.55 24.60
N LEU A 507 -36.43 -9.09 23.56
CA LEU A 507 -35.31 -9.82 22.95
C LEU A 507 -34.16 -10.06 23.93
N ALA A 508 -33.83 -9.06 24.75
CA ALA A 508 -32.81 -9.20 25.77
C ALA A 508 -33.20 -10.28 26.80
N LEU A 509 -34.47 -10.35 27.20
CA LEU A 509 -34.98 -11.34 28.15
C LEU A 509 -35.06 -12.76 27.56
N GLU A 510 -35.51 -12.90 26.32
CA GLU A 510 -35.73 -14.20 25.65
C GLU A 510 -34.43 -14.81 25.11
N HIS A 511 -33.47 -13.98 24.68
CA HIS A 511 -32.27 -14.42 23.97
C HIS A 511 -30.99 -13.76 24.51
N HIS A 512 -30.37 -14.39 25.50
CA HIS A 512 -29.14 -13.90 26.14
C HIS A 512 -27.98 -13.62 25.17
N GLY A 513 -27.90 -14.32 24.03
CA GLY A 513 -26.84 -14.15 23.03
C GLY A 513 -26.97 -12.86 22.21
N LEU A 514 -28.16 -12.26 22.17
CA LEU A 514 -28.42 -11.00 21.46
C LEU A 514 -28.08 -9.77 22.29
N VAL A 515 -27.85 -9.93 23.60
CA VAL A 515 -27.53 -8.83 24.52
C VAL A 515 -26.28 -8.07 24.08
N LEU A 516 -25.26 -8.78 23.58
CA LEU A 516 -24.07 -8.18 22.97
C LEU A 516 -24.40 -7.38 21.71
N VAL A 517 -25.29 -7.89 20.85
CA VAL A 517 -25.70 -7.21 19.60
C VAL A 517 -26.49 -5.95 19.91
N ILE A 518 -27.37 -5.99 20.92
CA ILE A 518 -28.12 -4.84 21.41
C ILE A 518 -27.16 -3.77 21.95
N GLY A 519 -26.14 -4.17 22.72
CA GLY A 519 -25.09 -3.27 23.19
C GLY A 519 -24.33 -2.59 22.03
N ILE A 520 -23.88 -3.36 21.04
CA ILE A 520 -23.19 -2.82 19.85
C ILE A 520 -24.09 -1.87 19.05
N PHE A 521 -25.37 -2.21 18.90
CA PHE A 521 -26.35 -1.36 18.24
C PHE A 521 -26.52 -0.01 18.93
N ILE A 522 -26.56 0.00 20.27
CA ILE A 522 -26.63 1.24 21.06
C ILE A 522 -25.32 2.03 20.95
N ASP A 523 -24.16 1.36 21.00
CA ASP A 523 -22.85 2.01 20.84
C ASP A 523 -22.74 2.75 19.50
N GLN A 524 -23.31 2.20 18.42
CA GLN A 524 -23.34 2.87 17.12
C GLN A 524 -24.15 4.19 17.14
N LEU A 525 -25.24 4.24 17.90
CA LEU A 525 -26.05 5.44 18.06
C LEU A 525 -25.34 6.48 18.97
N LEU A 526 -24.72 6.02 20.07
CA LEU A 526 -24.02 6.90 21.03
C LEU A 526 -22.75 7.55 20.45
N LYS A 527 -22.05 6.89 19.53
CA LYS A 527 -20.88 7.46 18.82
C LYS A 527 -21.24 8.67 17.95
N CYS A 528 -22.51 8.82 17.59
CA CYS A 528 -22.97 9.85 16.70
C CYS A 528 -23.62 11.01 17.47
N LYS A 529 -23.07 12.22 17.36
CA LYS A 529 -23.58 13.40 18.09
C LYS A 529 -25.07 13.70 17.84
N GLY A 530 -25.54 13.46 16.61
CA GLY A 530 -26.95 13.69 16.24
C GLY A 530 -27.93 12.62 16.74
N HIS A 531 -27.45 11.39 17.01
CA HIS A 531 -28.28 10.26 17.44
C HIS A 531 -28.01 9.81 18.88
N GLN A 532 -27.11 10.51 19.57
CA GLN A 532 -26.72 10.21 20.95
C GLN A 532 -27.94 10.18 21.88
N SER A 533 -28.81 11.18 21.81
CA SER A 533 -30.07 11.27 22.57
C SER A 533 -31.00 10.05 22.36
N VAL A 534 -31.00 9.48 21.15
CA VAL A 534 -31.75 8.25 20.83
C VAL A 534 -31.15 7.05 21.55
N GLY A 535 -29.82 6.92 21.50
CA GLY A 535 -29.08 5.89 22.24
C GLY A 535 -29.28 5.99 23.76
N GLU A 536 -29.25 7.19 24.31
CA GLU A 536 -29.44 7.46 25.74
C GLU A 536 -30.84 7.04 26.22
N ARG A 537 -31.89 7.34 25.46
CA ARG A 537 -33.26 6.94 25.85
C ARG A 537 -33.52 5.45 25.70
N LEU A 538 -32.84 4.77 24.77
CA LEU A 538 -32.85 3.31 24.69
C LEU A 538 -32.18 2.70 25.93
N LEU A 539 -31.02 3.22 26.35
CA LEU A 539 -30.35 2.80 27.58
C LEU A 539 -31.21 3.05 28.83
N GLN A 540 -31.84 4.23 28.93
CA GLN A 540 -32.73 4.54 30.05
C GLN A 540 -33.89 3.54 30.16
N LYS A 541 -34.47 3.14 29.02
CA LYS A 541 -35.54 2.14 29.03
C LYS A 541 -35.06 0.76 29.47
N LEU A 542 -33.84 0.38 29.09
CA LEU A 542 -33.22 -0.86 29.56
C LEU A 542 -32.97 -0.78 31.08
N ASP A 543 -32.50 0.34 31.62
CA ASP A 543 -32.35 0.55 33.06
C ASP A 543 -33.69 0.37 33.80
N GLU A 544 -34.76 1.01 33.32
CA GLU A 544 -36.07 1.01 33.98
C GLU A 544 -36.84 -0.33 33.87
N HIS A 545 -36.76 -1.01 32.72
CA HIS A 545 -37.66 -2.15 32.43
C HIS A 545 -36.96 -3.49 32.26
N LEU A 546 -35.66 -3.52 31.95
CA LEU A 546 -34.89 -4.77 31.86
C LEU A 546 -34.35 -5.16 33.24
N LEU A 547 -33.64 -4.25 33.92
CA LEU A 547 -32.95 -4.56 35.19
C LEU A 547 -33.86 -5.18 36.25
N PRO A 548 -35.08 -4.68 36.53
CA PRO A 548 -35.92 -5.24 37.59
C PRO A 548 -36.39 -6.68 37.32
N LYS A 549 -36.38 -7.11 36.05
CA LYS A 549 -36.89 -8.42 35.59
C LYS A 549 -35.81 -9.50 35.52
N LEU A 550 -34.54 -9.17 35.74
CA LEU A 550 -33.44 -10.11 35.62
C LEU A 550 -33.37 -11.09 36.81
N GLU A 551 -33.28 -12.38 36.52
CA GLU A 551 -33.11 -13.42 37.53
C GLU A 551 -31.68 -13.42 38.11
N MET A 552 -31.58 -13.52 39.43
CA MET A 552 -30.32 -13.45 40.16
C MET A 552 -29.59 -14.80 40.13
N GLY A 553 -28.61 -14.96 39.23
CA GLY A 553 -27.77 -16.16 39.12
C GLY A 553 -26.57 -15.98 38.19
N TYR A 554 -25.84 -17.08 37.92
CA TYR A 554 -24.63 -17.07 37.08
C TYR A 554 -24.86 -16.60 35.64
N ARG A 555 -26.11 -16.63 35.16
CA ARG A 555 -26.51 -16.15 33.82
C ARG A 555 -26.56 -14.63 33.70
N LEU A 556 -26.46 -13.88 34.80
CA LEU A 556 -26.45 -12.42 34.77
C LEU A 556 -25.23 -11.87 34.02
N THR A 557 -24.15 -12.65 33.91
CA THR A 557 -22.91 -12.25 33.23
C THR A 557 -23.08 -11.90 31.75
N SER A 558 -24.13 -12.41 31.08
CA SER A 558 -24.41 -12.05 29.68
C SER A 558 -24.90 -10.61 29.52
N TYR A 559 -25.39 -9.99 30.59
CA TYR A 559 -25.95 -8.63 30.60
C TYR A 559 -24.95 -7.55 30.99
N PHE A 560 -23.74 -7.94 31.39
CA PHE A 560 -22.69 -7.01 31.81
C PHE A 560 -22.29 -6.00 30.73
N PRO A 561 -22.26 -6.33 29.42
CA PRO A 561 -22.03 -5.33 28.38
C PRO A 561 -23.06 -4.18 28.42
N ILE A 562 -24.34 -4.47 28.72
CA ILE A 562 -25.35 -3.41 28.89
C ILE A 562 -25.10 -2.63 30.18
N PHE A 563 -24.73 -3.31 31.27
CA PHE A 563 -24.43 -2.66 32.55
C PHE A 563 -23.26 -1.70 32.47
N GLU A 564 -22.21 -2.08 31.74
CA GLU A 564 -21.06 -1.22 31.46
C GLU A 564 -21.49 0.04 30.72
N ARG A 565 -22.41 -0.06 29.73
CA ARG A 565 -22.93 1.12 29.01
C ARG A 565 -23.81 2.02 29.86
N ILE A 566 -24.62 1.45 30.74
CA ILE A 566 -25.41 2.23 31.71
C ILE A 566 -24.46 2.95 32.70
N ALA A 567 -23.37 2.30 33.11
CA ALA A 567 -22.37 2.86 34.03
C ALA A 567 -21.43 3.90 33.40
N GLU A 568 -21.22 3.84 32.09
CA GLU A 568 -20.41 4.79 31.31
C GLU A 568 -21.18 6.08 30.99
N ASN A 569 -22.52 6.01 30.95
CA ASN A 569 -23.39 7.11 30.60
C ASN A 569 -23.66 8.03 31.80
N ASP A 570 -23.33 9.32 31.72
CA ASP A 570 -23.47 10.27 32.84
C ASP A 570 -24.88 10.84 33.03
N THR A 571 -25.76 10.71 32.04
CA THR A 571 -27.13 11.24 32.06
C THR A 571 -28.09 10.35 32.84
N ILE A 572 -27.89 9.02 32.79
CA ILE A 572 -28.74 8.03 33.47
C ILE A 572 -28.25 7.84 34.92
N PRO A 573 -29.12 7.96 35.95
CA PRO A 573 -28.71 7.69 37.33
C PRO A 573 -28.54 6.17 37.56
N PRO A 574 -27.35 5.67 37.97
CA PRO A 574 -27.06 4.24 38.03
C PRO A 574 -27.66 3.54 39.27
N HIS A 575 -28.73 4.08 39.85
CA HIS A 575 -29.31 3.58 41.10
C HIS A 575 -29.87 2.17 40.96
N GLY A 576 -30.67 1.92 39.91
CA GLY A 576 -31.26 0.60 39.64
C GLY A 576 -30.19 -0.46 39.39
N LEU A 577 -29.14 -0.11 38.64
CA LEU A 577 -27.99 -0.97 38.42
C LEU A 577 -27.23 -1.29 39.72
N LEU A 578 -26.98 -0.31 40.58
CA LEU A 578 -26.30 -0.53 41.87
C LEU A 578 -27.12 -1.42 42.83
N GLU A 579 -28.45 -1.28 42.85
CA GLU A 579 -29.32 -2.14 43.63
C GLU A 579 -29.30 -3.59 43.11
N LEU A 580 -29.34 -3.76 41.79
CA LEU A 580 -29.22 -5.07 41.15
C LEU A 580 -27.87 -5.73 41.43
N LEU A 581 -26.77 -4.99 41.32
CA LEU A 581 -25.42 -5.47 41.64
C LEU A 581 -25.30 -5.87 43.12
N MET A 582 -25.89 -5.10 44.03
CA MET A 582 -25.94 -5.42 45.46
C MET A 582 -26.69 -6.72 45.71
N ARG A 583 -27.89 -6.87 45.14
CA ARG A 583 -28.69 -8.11 45.26
C ARG A 583 -27.97 -9.32 44.65
N HIS A 584 -27.27 -9.12 43.54
CA HIS A 584 -26.48 -10.16 42.88
C HIS A 584 -25.32 -10.63 43.74
N ILE A 585 -24.51 -9.69 44.26
CA ILE A 585 -23.38 -9.99 45.15
C ILE A 585 -23.85 -10.71 46.42
N VAL A 586 -24.94 -10.26 47.05
CA VAL A 586 -25.55 -10.93 48.22
C VAL A 586 -25.95 -12.36 47.88
N SER A 587 -26.66 -12.58 46.77
CA SER A 587 -27.10 -13.92 46.32
C SER A 587 -25.91 -14.86 46.09
N ILE A 588 -24.83 -14.36 45.47
CA ILE A 588 -23.61 -15.12 45.19
C ILE A 588 -22.89 -15.49 46.50
N THR A 589 -22.78 -14.56 47.46
CA THR A 589 -22.13 -14.83 48.74
C THR A 589 -22.88 -15.89 49.58
N VAL A 590 -24.21 -15.89 49.53
CA VAL A 590 -25.05 -16.83 50.30
C VAL A 590 -25.08 -18.24 49.69
N LYS A 591 -24.97 -18.36 48.35
CA LYS A 591 -25.14 -19.64 47.63
C LYS A 591 -23.81 -20.34 47.27
N HIS A 592 -22.70 -20.04 47.94
CA HIS A 592 -21.39 -20.59 47.55
C HIS A 592 -21.31 -22.11 47.78
N GLY A 593 -20.93 -22.87 46.74
CA GLY A 593 -20.59 -24.29 46.81
C GLY A 593 -19.08 -24.52 46.68
N PRO A 594 -18.55 -25.70 47.04
CA PRO A 594 -17.10 -25.98 47.08
C PRO A 594 -16.41 -25.87 45.71
N ASN A 595 -17.16 -25.95 44.60
CA ASN A 595 -16.62 -25.93 43.23
C ASN A 595 -16.84 -24.61 42.47
N SER A 596 -17.33 -23.56 43.12
CA SER A 596 -17.75 -22.31 42.45
C SER A 596 -16.67 -21.21 42.39
N GLY A 597 -15.51 -21.40 43.02
CA GLY A 597 -14.52 -20.34 43.29
C GLY A 597 -14.11 -19.47 42.09
N LEU A 598 -13.83 -20.08 40.94
CA LEU A 598 -13.41 -19.35 39.72
C LEU A 598 -14.55 -18.49 39.12
N SER A 599 -15.80 -18.95 39.22
CA SER A 599 -16.95 -18.18 38.75
C SER A 599 -17.31 -17.04 39.70
N LEU A 600 -17.04 -17.21 41.00
CA LEU A 600 -17.16 -16.16 42.01
C LEU A 600 -16.13 -15.06 41.73
N TRP A 601 -14.84 -15.38 41.62
CA TRP A 601 -13.79 -14.39 41.34
C TRP A 601 -14.06 -13.56 40.07
N SER A 602 -14.43 -14.22 38.96
CA SER A 602 -14.71 -13.52 37.70
C SER A 602 -15.94 -12.61 37.76
N GLN A 603 -16.99 -13.02 38.48
CA GLN A 603 -18.17 -12.17 38.69
C GLN A 603 -17.87 -10.98 39.60
N GLY A 604 -17.19 -11.22 40.73
CA GLY A 604 -16.76 -10.16 41.65
C GLY A 604 -15.87 -9.12 40.96
N THR A 605 -14.89 -9.57 40.17
CA THR A 605 -13.99 -8.70 39.40
C THR A 605 -14.75 -7.86 38.37
N LYS A 606 -15.70 -8.45 37.65
CA LYS A 606 -16.52 -7.71 36.68
C LYS A 606 -17.45 -6.68 37.35
N VAL A 607 -18.04 -7.01 38.50
CA VAL A 607 -18.83 -6.04 39.29
C VAL A 607 -17.95 -4.87 39.76
N LEU A 608 -16.72 -5.13 40.18
CA LEU A 608 -15.75 -4.09 40.52
C LEU A 608 -15.32 -3.26 39.30
N GLY A 609 -15.24 -3.86 38.11
CA GLY A 609 -15.05 -3.15 36.85
C GLY A 609 -16.17 -2.15 36.57
N ILE A 610 -17.43 -2.55 36.76
CA ILE A 610 -18.59 -1.66 36.64
C ILE A 610 -18.54 -0.56 37.70
N CYS A 611 -18.17 -0.87 38.94
CA CYS A 611 -17.97 0.12 40.00
C CYS A 611 -16.90 1.16 39.62
N ARG A 612 -15.77 0.72 39.04
CA ARG A 612 -14.72 1.60 38.53
C ARG A 612 -15.24 2.50 37.41
N MET A 613 -16.01 1.96 36.47
CA MET A 613 -16.63 2.74 35.39
C MET A 613 -17.54 3.84 35.94
N MET A 614 -18.35 3.52 36.96
CA MET A 614 -19.21 4.52 37.59
C MET A 614 -18.42 5.64 38.28
N LEU A 615 -17.32 5.30 38.97
CA LEU A 615 -16.42 6.28 39.60
C LEU A 615 -15.76 7.20 38.57
N LYS A 616 -15.54 6.71 37.35
CA LYS A 616 -14.93 7.43 36.23
C LYS A 616 -15.91 8.38 35.54
N HIS A 617 -17.14 7.95 35.28
CA HIS A 617 -18.08 8.72 34.44
C HIS A 617 -19.09 9.56 35.23
N HIS A 618 -19.57 9.11 36.39
CA HIS A 618 -20.56 9.87 37.15
C HIS A 618 -19.93 10.87 38.14
N HIS A 619 -20.77 11.80 38.60
CA HIS A 619 -20.43 12.68 39.72
C HIS A 619 -20.45 11.90 41.03
N SER A 620 -19.35 11.95 41.79
CA SER A 620 -19.19 11.19 43.04
C SER A 620 -20.33 11.44 44.03
N SER A 621 -20.91 12.65 44.07
CA SER A 621 -22.06 12.98 44.93
C SER A 621 -23.32 12.16 44.63
N ARG A 622 -23.58 11.79 43.36
CA ARG A 622 -24.76 11.02 42.96
C ARG A 622 -24.65 9.54 43.31
N ILE A 623 -23.43 9.00 43.32
CA ILE A 623 -23.15 7.57 43.50
C ILE A 623 -22.58 7.22 44.88
N PHE A 624 -22.18 8.21 45.69
CA PHE A 624 -21.44 8.00 46.94
C PHE A 624 -22.12 6.99 47.88
N LEU A 625 -23.39 7.20 48.21
CA LEU A 625 -24.10 6.38 49.20
C LEU A 625 -24.37 4.93 48.72
N PRO A 626 -24.94 4.70 47.52
CA PRO A 626 -25.20 3.32 47.08
C PRO A 626 -23.91 2.56 46.76
N LEU A 627 -22.91 3.22 46.15
CA LEU A 627 -21.66 2.57 45.78
C LEU A 627 -20.76 2.27 46.99
N SER A 628 -20.71 3.15 48.00
CA SER A 628 -19.97 2.87 49.23
C SER A 628 -20.55 1.68 50.00
N ARG A 629 -21.87 1.52 50.04
CA ARG A 629 -22.54 0.36 50.63
C ARG A 629 -22.19 -0.93 49.89
N LEU A 630 -22.24 -0.92 48.55
CA LEU A 630 -21.86 -2.06 47.73
C LEU A 630 -20.40 -2.46 47.96
N LEU A 631 -19.47 -1.51 47.85
CA LEU A 631 -18.04 -1.76 48.04
C LEU A 631 -17.72 -2.22 49.47
N ALA A 632 -18.35 -1.63 50.49
CA ALA A 632 -18.19 -2.05 51.89
C ALA A 632 -18.69 -3.47 52.13
N PHE A 633 -19.83 -3.85 51.53
CA PHE A 633 -20.35 -5.22 51.61
C PHE A 633 -19.40 -6.21 50.95
N ILE A 634 -18.88 -5.88 49.75
CA ILE A 634 -17.87 -6.72 49.08
C ILE A 634 -16.64 -6.88 49.97
N CYS A 635 -16.12 -5.79 50.57
CA CYS A 635 -14.96 -5.82 51.47
C CYS A 635 -15.11 -6.77 52.67
N GLN A 636 -16.33 -6.89 53.22
CA GLN A 636 -16.59 -7.62 54.46
C GLN A 636 -16.99 -9.08 54.22
N CYS A 637 -17.84 -9.31 53.21
CA CYS A 637 -18.60 -10.55 53.08
C CYS A 637 -18.23 -11.38 51.85
N TYR A 638 -17.43 -10.85 50.92
CA TYR A 638 -17.08 -11.60 49.71
C TYR A 638 -16.02 -12.67 50.00
N PRO A 639 -16.17 -13.92 49.52
CA PRO A 639 -15.26 -15.02 49.88
C PRO A 639 -13.86 -14.83 49.31
N ASP A 640 -13.75 -14.29 48.09
CA ASP A 640 -12.47 -14.06 47.42
C ASP A 640 -11.69 -12.89 48.04
N LEU A 641 -10.37 -13.08 48.25
CA LEU A 641 -9.51 -12.07 48.89
C LEU A 641 -9.15 -10.92 47.95
N GLU A 642 -8.86 -11.20 46.67
CA GLU A 642 -8.46 -10.18 45.70
C GLU A 642 -9.61 -9.22 45.40
N VAL A 643 -10.81 -9.76 45.23
CA VAL A 643 -12.03 -8.94 45.06
C VAL A 643 -12.28 -8.07 46.30
N ARG A 644 -12.03 -8.57 47.51
CA ARG A 644 -12.14 -7.78 48.75
C ARG A 644 -11.14 -6.63 48.82
N ASP A 645 -9.89 -6.90 48.48
CA ASP A 645 -8.82 -5.89 48.56
C ASP A 645 -9.00 -4.81 47.49
N ASN A 646 -9.40 -5.17 46.27
CA ASN A 646 -9.74 -4.21 45.22
C ASN A 646 -10.98 -3.37 45.58
N ALA A 647 -12.01 -3.98 46.17
CA ALA A 647 -13.15 -3.23 46.69
C ALA A 647 -12.75 -2.23 47.78
N ARG A 648 -11.78 -2.60 48.63
CA ARG A 648 -11.26 -1.72 49.69
C ARG A 648 -10.52 -0.53 49.10
N ILE A 649 -9.72 -0.75 48.05
CA ILE A 649 -9.03 0.33 47.32
C ILE A 649 -10.03 1.30 46.72
N TYR A 650 -11.05 0.81 45.98
CA TYR A 650 -12.08 1.68 45.40
C TYR A 650 -12.90 2.41 46.46
N LEU A 651 -13.21 1.76 47.59
CA LEU A 651 -13.91 2.41 48.71
C LEU A 651 -13.06 3.54 49.32
N ARG A 652 -11.75 3.31 49.50
CA ARG A 652 -10.82 4.34 49.99
C ARG A 652 -10.68 5.50 49.00
N MET A 653 -10.59 5.22 47.71
CA MET A 653 -10.55 6.23 46.67
C MET A 653 -11.84 7.08 46.63
N LEU A 654 -13.02 6.45 46.73
CA LEU A 654 -14.31 7.14 46.76
C LEU A 654 -14.48 8.06 47.99
N VAL A 655 -13.94 7.66 49.16
CA VAL A 655 -14.07 8.42 50.41
C VAL A 655 -12.99 9.49 50.57
N CYS A 656 -11.76 9.23 50.12
CA CYS A 656 -10.61 10.08 50.41
C CYS A 656 -10.22 11.04 49.27
N ILE A 657 -10.73 10.85 48.05
CA ILE A 657 -10.34 11.66 46.89
C ILE A 657 -11.53 12.51 46.40
N PRO A 658 -11.36 13.83 46.23
CA PRO A 658 -12.38 14.67 45.62
C PRO A 658 -12.73 14.19 44.20
N GLY A 659 -14.02 14.14 43.86
CA GLY A 659 -14.52 13.47 42.65
C GLY A 659 -13.85 13.89 41.33
N LYS A 660 -13.46 15.16 41.17
CA LYS A 660 -12.70 15.62 39.98
C LYS A 660 -11.30 14.99 39.90
N LYS A 661 -10.58 14.92 41.02
CA LYS A 661 -9.25 14.27 41.11
C LYS A 661 -9.36 12.76 40.97
N LEU A 662 -10.42 12.15 41.50
CA LEU A 662 -10.68 10.72 41.40
C LEU A 662 -10.80 10.26 39.94
N ARG A 663 -11.55 11.01 39.11
CA ARG A 663 -11.69 10.70 37.68
C ARG A 663 -10.36 10.80 36.93
N GLN A 664 -9.55 11.82 37.23
CA GLN A 664 -8.21 11.95 36.64
C GLN A 664 -7.31 10.76 36.99
N VAL A 665 -7.32 10.31 38.25
CA VAL A 665 -6.54 9.14 38.71
C VAL A 665 -6.99 7.84 38.02
N LEU A 666 -8.30 7.65 37.82
CA LEU A 666 -8.83 6.44 37.19
C LEU A 666 -8.61 6.39 35.66
N ASN A 667 -8.56 7.55 34.99
CA ASN A 667 -8.28 7.68 33.55
C ASN A 667 -6.82 7.38 33.19
N LEU A 668 -5.88 7.71 34.08
CA LEU A 668 -4.44 7.46 33.88
C LEU A 668 -4.07 5.97 33.79
N GLY A 669 -4.96 5.06 34.21
CA GLY A 669 -4.76 3.61 34.15
C GLY A 669 -5.39 2.91 32.94
N GLU A 670 -5.94 3.63 31.96
CA GLU A 670 -6.76 3.08 30.85
C GLU A 670 -6.33 3.52 29.45
N GLU A 671 -5.19 4.20 29.26
CA GLU A 671 -4.57 4.35 27.93
C GLU A 671 -3.57 3.21 27.67
N PRO A 672 -3.94 2.19 26.85
CA PRO A 672 -2.98 1.37 26.14
C PRO A 672 -2.89 1.85 24.69
N SER A 673 -1.80 2.49 24.31
CA SER A 673 -1.35 2.46 22.91
C SER A 673 -0.27 1.39 22.77
N GLY A 674 -0.61 0.27 22.10
CA GLY A 674 0.34 -0.69 21.51
C GLY A 674 0.95 -1.76 22.43
N VAL A 675 0.35 -2.97 22.43
CA VAL A 675 0.61 -4.16 23.27
C VAL A 675 1.93 -4.86 22.88
N SER A 676 2.79 -5.38 23.78
CA SER A 676 2.62 -6.74 24.35
C SER A 676 3.49 -7.06 25.59
N PRO A 677 3.05 -8.02 26.45
CA PRO A 677 3.49 -8.15 27.84
C PRO A 677 4.25 -9.45 28.22
N SER A 678 5.04 -9.33 29.30
CA SER A 678 5.36 -10.34 30.35
C SER A 678 6.48 -11.38 30.05
N PRO A 679 7.11 -12.02 31.06
CA PRO A 679 6.81 -12.08 32.51
C PRO A 679 7.95 -11.51 33.39
N HIS A 680 7.71 -10.91 34.55
CA HIS A 680 7.44 -11.63 35.80
C HIS A 680 6.63 -10.78 36.79
N PRO A 681 5.64 -11.37 37.47
CA PRO A 681 4.84 -10.73 38.51
C PRO A 681 5.61 -10.78 39.83
N GLY A 682 6.28 -9.69 40.19
CA GLY A 682 7.05 -9.67 41.43
C GLY A 682 7.63 -8.33 41.79
N SER A 683 6.79 -7.30 41.99
CA SER A 683 7.13 -6.21 42.92
C SER A 683 5.89 -5.37 43.23
N LEU A 684 5.15 -5.78 44.26
CA LEU A 684 4.05 -5.01 44.88
C LEU A 684 4.56 -3.92 45.84
N PHE A 685 5.87 -3.65 45.88
CA PHE A 685 6.49 -2.64 46.74
C PHE A 685 7.49 -1.80 45.97
N GLN A 686 7.01 -0.85 45.17
CA GLN A 686 7.76 0.37 44.91
C GLN A 686 6.80 1.55 44.73
N VAL A 687 6.94 2.50 45.64
CA VAL A 687 6.20 3.77 45.76
C VAL A 687 6.11 4.48 44.39
N PRO A 688 4.92 4.88 43.91
CA PRO A 688 4.84 5.64 42.67
C PRO A 688 5.28 7.10 42.92
N SER A 689 6.36 7.48 42.24
CA SER A 689 6.78 8.86 42.02
C SER A 689 5.66 9.67 41.32
N PRO A 690 5.50 10.98 41.62
CA PRO A 690 4.44 11.82 41.04
C PRO A 690 4.62 11.96 39.52
N ARG A 691 3.54 11.89 38.75
CA ARG A 691 3.53 12.33 37.34
C ARG A 691 2.52 13.45 37.15
N HIS A 692 3.09 14.61 36.83
CA HIS A 692 2.50 15.89 36.53
C HIS A 692 1.90 15.91 35.11
N SER A 693 0.95 16.80 34.86
CA SER A 693 0.26 16.98 33.58
C SER A 693 1.20 17.49 32.49
N GLU A 694 1.41 16.71 31.41
CA GLU A 694 2.06 17.18 30.19
C GLU A 694 1.03 18.00 29.37
N ASN A 695 1.27 19.31 29.21
CA ASN A 695 0.40 20.21 28.45
C ASN A 695 0.82 20.19 26.96
N ILE A 696 0.27 19.25 26.20
CA ILE A 696 0.67 18.96 24.80
C ILE A 696 0.46 20.14 23.83
N LYS A 697 -0.35 21.14 24.19
CA LYS A 697 -0.66 22.30 23.33
C LYS A 697 0.52 23.24 23.06
N ASN A 698 1.61 23.17 23.85
CA ASN A 698 2.77 24.06 23.70
C ASN A 698 4.05 23.33 23.19
N SER A 699 3.93 22.08 22.72
CA SER A 699 5.07 21.25 22.30
C SER A 699 5.72 21.65 20.95
N GLY A 700 5.18 22.65 20.27
CA GLY A 700 5.77 23.22 19.05
C GLY A 700 6.97 24.10 19.38
N GLY A 701 8.16 23.50 19.45
CA GLY A 701 9.43 24.23 19.40
C GLY A 701 10.40 24.04 20.58
N VAL A 702 10.43 22.91 21.29
CA VAL A 702 11.44 22.70 22.36
C VAL A 702 12.89 22.84 21.83
N SER A 703 13.12 22.49 20.57
CA SER A 703 14.40 22.68 19.87
C SER A 703 14.77 24.13 19.56
N SER A 704 13.88 25.11 19.78
CA SER A 704 14.20 26.54 19.59
C SER A 704 14.83 27.20 20.81
N TYR A 705 14.79 26.54 21.98
CA TYR A 705 15.37 27.06 23.23
C TYR A 705 16.18 26.04 24.03
N ILE A 706 16.17 24.76 23.66
CA ILE A 706 17.08 23.74 24.21
C ILE A 706 17.91 23.13 23.08
N HIS A 707 19.24 23.13 23.25
CA HIS A 707 20.18 22.67 22.24
C HIS A 707 21.13 21.62 22.82
N LEU A 708 21.29 20.49 22.12
CA LEU A 708 22.28 19.46 22.44
C LEU A 708 23.26 19.35 21.27
N GLU A 709 24.52 19.71 21.50
CA GLU A 709 25.54 19.80 20.46
C GLU A 709 26.72 18.89 20.77
N ARG A 710 27.35 18.31 19.74
CA ARG A 710 28.56 17.51 19.91
C ARG A 710 29.75 18.40 20.26
N VAL A 711 30.60 17.95 21.17
CA VAL A 711 31.87 18.65 21.49
C VAL A 711 32.87 18.50 20.34
N VAL A 712 32.94 17.31 19.74
CA VAL A 712 33.79 17.03 18.58
C VAL A 712 32.91 16.94 17.33
N PRO A 713 33.08 17.86 16.36
CA PRO A 713 32.34 17.80 15.10
C PRO A 713 32.81 16.64 14.25
N LEU A 714 31.89 16.03 13.50
CA LEU A 714 32.22 15.01 12.51
C LEU A 714 33.01 15.63 11.35
N ILE A 715 33.95 14.85 10.83
CA ILE A 715 34.68 15.19 9.60
C ILE A 715 33.71 15.06 8.43
N VAL A 716 32.90 14.00 8.44
CA VAL A 716 31.89 13.73 7.42
C VAL A 716 30.54 14.28 7.86
N LYS A 717 30.04 15.32 7.18
CA LYS A 717 28.81 16.02 7.59
C LYS A 717 27.51 15.36 7.07
N GLN A 718 27.56 14.49 6.07
CA GLN A 718 26.37 13.99 5.34
C GLN A 718 26.29 12.45 5.13
N SER A 719 27.06 11.66 5.89
CA SER A 719 27.19 10.20 5.70
C SER A 719 25.98 9.35 6.12
N TRP A 720 24.91 9.96 6.65
CA TRP A 720 23.68 9.28 7.06
C TRP A 720 22.62 9.16 5.94
N SER A 721 22.87 9.76 4.76
CA SER A 721 21.92 9.81 3.63
C SER A 721 21.66 8.47 2.94
N LEU A 722 22.49 7.45 3.19
CA LEU A 722 22.33 6.09 2.64
C LEU A 722 21.32 5.23 3.43
N VAL A 723 20.86 5.71 4.60
CA VAL A 723 19.77 5.05 5.35
C VAL A 723 18.44 5.59 4.82
N ILE A 724 17.77 4.82 3.97
CA ILE A 724 16.42 5.16 3.49
C ILE A 724 15.52 5.34 4.73
N PRO A 725 14.98 6.54 4.99
CA PRO A 725 14.01 6.70 6.05
C PRO A 725 12.77 5.90 5.63
N LYS A 726 12.36 4.92 6.43
CA LYS A 726 11.01 4.36 6.29
C LYS A 726 10.04 5.50 6.54
N SER A 727 9.51 6.07 5.46
CA SER A 727 8.48 7.09 5.52
C SER A 727 7.25 6.50 6.21
N ASN A 728 6.74 7.23 7.21
CA ASN A 728 5.53 6.90 7.95
C ASN A 728 4.40 6.45 7.03
N MET A 729 4.07 5.15 7.08
CA MET A 729 2.82 4.60 6.60
C MET A 729 2.42 3.45 7.52
N GLU A 730 1.17 3.55 7.97
CA GLU A 730 0.44 2.73 8.95
C GLU A 730 0.92 1.28 9.14
N ASP A 731 1.25 0.93 10.39
CA ASP A 731 1.44 -0.46 10.83
C ASP A 731 0.12 -1.24 10.74
N ASN A 732 -0.04 -2.02 9.67
CA ASN A 732 -0.94 -3.17 9.60
C ASN A 732 -0.64 -4.04 8.36
N MET A 733 0.38 -4.89 8.44
CA MET A 733 0.41 -6.24 7.86
C MET A 733 1.78 -6.89 8.15
N GLU A 734 1.75 -8.16 8.50
CA GLU A 734 2.93 -9.02 8.61
C GLU A 734 3.79 -8.91 7.34
N ALA A 735 5.06 -8.53 7.50
CA ALA A 735 6.06 -8.59 6.45
C ALA A 735 7.15 -9.59 6.86
N SER A 736 6.96 -10.81 6.36
CA SER A 736 7.97 -11.66 5.73
C SER A 736 9.44 -11.34 5.99
N ASN A 737 10.12 -12.33 6.58
CA ASN A 737 11.54 -12.65 6.50
C ASN A 737 12.35 -11.84 5.47
N VAL A 738 13.19 -10.92 5.96
CA VAL A 738 14.45 -10.59 5.29
C VAL A 738 15.54 -11.35 6.04
N VAL A 739 16.16 -12.29 5.34
CA VAL A 739 17.23 -13.16 5.82
C VAL A 739 18.41 -12.29 6.26
N GLY A 740 18.53 -12.06 7.56
CA GLY A 740 19.83 -11.77 8.18
C GLY A 740 20.68 -13.03 8.07
N ILE A 741 21.94 -12.87 7.67
CA ILE A 741 22.91 -13.95 7.55
C ILE A 741 22.86 -14.79 8.83
N SER A 742 22.49 -16.06 8.66
CA SER A 742 22.34 -17.01 9.74
C SER A 742 23.74 -17.42 10.22
N ASP A 743 24.09 -17.01 11.43
CA ASP A 743 25.17 -17.66 12.15
C ASP A 743 24.75 -19.11 12.41
N ILE A 744 25.52 -20.04 11.85
CA ILE A 744 25.24 -21.48 11.86
C ILE A 744 25.13 -21.99 13.30
N SER A 745 23.91 -22.21 13.78
CA SER A 745 23.61 -23.14 14.87
C SER A 745 23.23 -24.49 14.27
N ILE A 746 24.08 -25.50 14.38
CA ILE A 746 23.77 -26.85 13.92
C ILE A 746 22.89 -27.54 14.99
N SER A 747 21.66 -27.87 14.62
CA SER A 747 20.90 -28.96 15.25
C SER A 747 20.65 -30.08 14.21
N PRO A 748 20.73 -31.36 14.60
CA PRO A 748 20.60 -32.49 13.69
C PRO A 748 19.14 -32.97 13.59
N SER A 749 18.76 -33.49 12.42
CA SER A 749 17.57 -34.31 12.17
C SER A 749 17.99 -35.44 11.21
N ALA A 750 17.53 -36.69 11.26
CA ALA A 750 16.56 -37.39 12.11
C ALA A 750 16.82 -38.92 12.07
N GLU A 751 16.11 -39.63 12.97
CA GLU A 751 15.71 -41.06 12.97
C GLU A 751 16.61 -42.11 13.67
N SER A 752 16.26 -42.52 14.90
CA SER A 752 15.37 -43.67 15.21
C SER A 752 15.49 -44.12 16.68
N ASP A 753 14.41 -44.73 17.19
CA ASP A 753 14.07 -45.02 18.59
C ASP A 753 15.04 -45.89 19.41
N LYS A 754 15.16 -45.59 20.72
CA LYS A 754 14.70 -46.45 21.86
C LYS A 754 15.22 -45.97 23.22
N ASP A 755 14.37 -46.15 24.23
CA ASP A 755 14.54 -45.81 25.66
C ASP A 755 15.81 -46.37 26.32
N GLY A 756 16.38 -45.59 27.24
CA GLY A 756 17.39 -46.01 28.22
C GLY A 756 17.86 -44.83 29.09
N GLU A 757 17.67 -44.94 30.41
CA GLU A 757 18.10 -43.97 31.43
C GLU A 757 19.62 -43.69 31.46
N MET A 758 19.94 -42.46 31.91
CA MET A 758 21.16 -42.05 32.65
C MET A 758 22.53 -42.17 31.97
N ASN A 759 23.19 -41.04 31.71
CA ASN A 759 24.22 -40.46 32.61
C ASN A 759 24.88 -39.21 32.00
N PHE A 760 25.11 -38.21 32.86
CA PHE A 760 26.01 -37.10 32.59
C PHE A 760 27.45 -37.62 32.56
N GLU A 761 28.08 -37.65 31.40
CA GLU A 761 29.54 -37.67 31.31
C GLU A 761 30.01 -37.10 29.96
N GLN A 762 30.71 -35.96 30.06
CA GLN A 762 31.95 -35.66 29.31
C GLN A 762 31.89 -35.66 27.76
N ILE A 763 31.79 -34.46 27.17
CA ILE A 763 32.28 -34.17 25.81
C ILE A 763 33.52 -33.29 25.99
N SER A 764 34.70 -33.85 26.28
CA SER A 764 35.67 -34.40 25.33
C SER A 764 36.08 -33.38 24.26
N TYR A 765 37.32 -32.87 24.41
CA TYR A 765 38.11 -32.20 23.37
C TYR A 765 37.84 -32.82 21.99
N ILE A 766 37.22 -32.08 21.09
CA ILE A 766 37.23 -32.41 19.67
C ILE A 766 38.68 -32.18 19.22
N LYS A 767 39.42 -33.27 19.13
CA LYS A 767 40.75 -33.31 18.53
C LYS A 767 40.56 -33.00 17.04
N GLU A 768 40.91 -31.78 16.63
CA GLU A 768 40.93 -31.40 15.21
C GLU A 768 41.78 -32.42 14.43
N PRO A 769 41.37 -32.81 13.21
CA PRO A 769 42.21 -33.63 12.36
C PRO A 769 43.49 -32.84 12.05
N LEU A 770 44.65 -33.37 12.45
CA LEU A 770 45.98 -32.82 12.14
C LEU A 770 46.07 -32.54 10.63
N ARG A 771 45.90 -31.27 10.24
CA ARG A 771 46.24 -30.79 8.91
C ARG A 771 47.71 -30.39 8.93
N VAL A 772 48.46 -30.80 7.91
CA VAL A 772 49.81 -30.30 7.71
C VAL A 772 49.66 -28.83 7.34
N MET A 773 49.98 -27.94 8.28
CA MET A 773 49.98 -26.49 8.10
C MET A 773 51.42 -26.02 7.99
N ASP A 774 51.67 -25.10 7.06
CA ASP A 774 52.97 -24.43 6.97
C ASP A 774 53.22 -23.62 8.25
N ALA A 775 54.50 -23.55 8.67
CA ALA A 775 54.89 -22.88 9.92
C ALA A 775 54.38 -21.44 10.01
N ASN A 776 54.41 -20.69 8.89
CA ASN A 776 53.91 -19.32 8.81
C ASN A 776 52.41 -19.23 9.05
N VAL A 777 51.61 -20.17 8.53
CA VAL A 777 50.15 -20.18 8.72
C VAL A 777 49.81 -20.52 10.17
N ALA A 778 50.58 -21.41 10.80
CA ALA A 778 50.41 -21.74 12.22
C ALA A 778 50.72 -20.54 13.13
N GLU A 779 51.74 -19.74 12.79
CA GLU A 779 52.09 -18.51 13.50
C GLU A 779 50.98 -17.45 13.38
N ILE A 780 50.49 -17.18 12.16
CA ILE A 780 49.37 -16.26 11.90
C ILE A 780 48.14 -16.66 12.72
N LEU A 781 47.78 -17.94 12.71
CA LEU A 781 46.62 -18.44 13.46
C LEU A 781 46.83 -18.37 14.97
N GLY A 782 48.07 -18.52 15.45
CA GLY A 782 48.44 -18.31 16.85
C GLY A 782 48.18 -16.86 17.30
N VAL A 783 48.63 -15.89 16.51
CA VAL A 783 48.41 -14.45 16.76
C VAL A 783 46.91 -14.11 16.75
N LEU A 784 46.17 -14.60 15.75
CA LEU A 784 44.73 -14.36 15.63
C LEU A 784 43.94 -15.01 16.78
N ARG A 785 44.22 -16.27 17.15
CA ARG A 785 43.57 -16.92 18.30
C ARG A 785 43.81 -16.15 19.59
N LYS A 786 45.05 -15.68 19.80
CA LYS A 786 45.40 -14.85 20.96
C LYS A 786 44.58 -13.55 20.96
N HIS A 787 44.49 -12.86 19.84
CA HIS A 787 43.73 -11.61 19.72
C HIS A 787 42.21 -11.79 19.91
N PHE A 788 41.58 -12.73 19.20
CA PHE A 788 40.13 -12.97 19.31
C PHE A 788 39.71 -13.48 20.69
N SER A 789 40.61 -14.16 21.41
CA SER A 789 40.37 -14.56 22.80
C SER A 789 40.24 -13.36 23.77
N CYS A 790 40.72 -12.18 23.37
CA CYS A 790 40.59 -10.94 24.13
C CYS A 790 39.35 -10.12 23.74
N ILE A 791 38.65 -10.49 22.67
CA ILE A 791 37.44 -9.81 22.21
C ILE A 791 36.24 -10.42 22.97
N PRO A 792 35.44 -9.62 23.70
CA PRO A 792 34.29 -10.11 24.42
C PRO A 792 33.20 -10.60 23.48
N ASP A 793 32.67 -11.79 23.74
CA ASP A 793 31.43 -12.21 23.12
C ASP A 793 30.28 -11.38 23.69
N TYR A 794 29.82 -10.39 22.92
CA TYR A 794 28.74 -9.48 23.32
C TYR A 794 27.43 -10.20 23.65
N ARG A 795 27.25 -11.48 23.28
CA ARG A 795 26.06 -12.29 23.59
C ARG A 795 26.06 -12.74 25.05
N HIS A 796 27.24 -12.87 25.66
CA HIS A 796 27.42 -13.44 26.99
C HIS A 796 28.21 -12.52 27.94
N MET A 797 28.88 -11.49 27.42
CA MET A 797 29.61 -10.44 28.15
C MET A 797 29.20 -9.03 27.70
N SER A 798 29.59 -8.00 28.47
CA SER A 798 29.31 -6.61 28.14
C SER A 798 29.99 -6.21 26.82
N ALA A 799 29.20 -5.69 25.87
CA ALA A 799 29.69 -5.21 24.58
C ALA A 799 30.62 -3.99 24.76
N ILE A 800 31.48 -3.77 23.77
CA ILE A 800 32.38 -2.61 23.73
C ILE A 800 31.56 -1.34 23.56
N LYS A 801 31.79 -0.37 24.45
CA LYS A 801 31.05 0.90 24.50
C LYS A 801 31.88 2.06 23.95
N ILE A 802 31.27 2.87 23.08
CA ILE A 802 31.81 4.14 22.58
C ILE A 802 31.12 5.28 23.31
N ARG A 803 31.84 6.36 23.61
CA ARG A 803 31.27 7.56 24.26
C ARG A 803 31.34 8.76 23.34
N ILE A 804 30.19 9.38 23.05
CA ILE A 804 30.11 10.64 22.31
C ILE A 804 29.88 11.79 23.29
N PRO A 805 30.85 12.70 23.49
CA PRO A 805 30.68 13.85 24.36
C PRO A 805 29.85 14.95 23.67
N CYS A 806 28.83 15.41 24.37
CA CYS A 806 27.90 16.46 23.96
C CYS A 806 27.75 17.53 25.05
N THR A 807 27.30 18.72 24.66
CA THR A 807 27.00 19.85 25.55
C THR A 807 25.53 20.23 25.40
N LEU A 808 24.83 20.29 26.53
CA LEU A 808 23.43 20.72 26.62
C LEU A 808 23.37 22.19 27.06
N ARG A 809 22.65 23.00 26.27
CA ARG A 809 22.41 24.43 26.46
C ARG A 809 20.91 24.72 26.54
N PHE A 810 20.54 25.69 27.37
CA PHE A 810 19.18 26.20 27.54
C PHE A 810 19.17 27.73 27.43
N GLU A 811 18.36 28.29 26.52
CA GLU A 811 18.25 29.73 26.26
C GLU A 811 17.03 30.33 26.98
N SER A 812 17.24 31.39 27.77
CA SER A 812 16.21 31.93 28.67
C SER A 812 15.12 32.77 27.98
N GLU A 813 15.47 33.66 27.04
CA GLU A 813 14.51 34.54 26.34
C GLU A 813 13.44 33.79 25.52
N PRO A 814 13.79 32.87 24.60
CA PRO A 814 12.79 32.16 23.80
C PRO A 814 11.91 31.24 24.67
N PHE A 815 12.45 30.72 25.78
CA PHE A 815 11.66 29.99 26.77
C PHE A 815 10.61 30.90 27.44
N SER A 816 11.02 32.08 27.93
CA SER A 816 10.11 33.05 28.55
C SER A 816 9.05 33.58 27.58
N HIS A 817 9.32 33.64 26.28
CA HIS A 817 8.32 34.05 25.28
C HIS A 817 7.27 32.96 24.98
N VAL A 818 7.63 31.68 25.08
CA VAL A 818 6.72 30.55 24.84
C VAL A 818 5.89 30.21 26.08
N TRP A 819 6.47 30.41 27.28
CA TRP A 819 5.89 29.99 28.55
C TRP A 819 5.51 31.15 29.49
N GLY A 820 5.84 32.39 29.16
CA GLY A 820 5.50 33.59 29.94
C GLY A 820 4.08 34.07 29.69
N ASP A 821 3.34 34.33 30.78
CA ASP A 821 1.98 34.88 30.72
C ASP A 821 2.02 36.30 30.15
N GLY A 822 1.18 36.58 29.15
CA GLY A 822 1.08 37.87 28.46
C GLY A 822 0.46 39.01 29.30
N SER A 823 0.81 39.13 30.57
CA SER A 823 0.39 40.24 31.43
C SER A 823 1.61 41.01 31.96
N SER A 824 2.05 42.02 31.21
CA SER A 824 2.86 43.09 31.78
C SER A 824 1.99 43.95 32.70
N THR A 825 2.27 44.00 34.00
CA THR A 825 2.33 45.23 34.84
C THR A 825 2.53 44.90 36.33
N PHE A 826 3.54 45.55 36.95
CA PHE A 826 3.93 45.60 38.38
C PHE A 826 4.57 44.32 38.94
N ASP A 827 5.78 44.30 39.51
CA ASP A 827 6.63 45.34 40.09
C ASP A 827 8.11 45.14 39.73
N SER A 828 8.83 46.26 39.70
CA SER A 828 10.29 46.32 39.64
C SER A 828 10.81 46.30 41.08
N GLU A 829 11.68 45.33 41.41
CA GLU A 829 12.69 45.32 42.51
C GLU A 829 13.07 43.92 43.08
N GLU A 830 12.87 42.80 42.35
CA GLU A 830 13.60 41.55 42.64
C GLU A 830 14.41 41.14 41.40
N GLY A 831 15.73 40.99 41.57
CA GLY A 831 16.70 40.82 40.48
C GLY A 831 16.35 39.67 39.53
N GLU A 832 16.63 39.88 38.24
CA GLU A 832 16.36 38.95 37.13
C GLU A 832 16.79 37.50 37.45
N ALA A 833 15.87 36.69 37.95
CA ALA A 833 16.08 35.26 38.14
C ALA A 833 15.99 34.57 36.78
N LEU A 834 17.12 34.07 36.28
CA LEU A 834 17.17 33.28 35.06
C LEU A 834 16.38 31.97 35.28
N PRO A 835 15.54 31.55 34.32
CA PRO A 835 14.76 30.33 34.46
C PRO A 835 15.68 29.10 34.57
N ALA A 836 15.29 28.12 35.38
CA ALA A 836 15.99 26.85 35.54
C ALA A 836 15.11 25.63 35.19
N MET A 837 15.78 24.55 34.81
CA MET A 837 15.18 23.24 34.57
C MET A 837 15.73 22.21 35.56
N TYR A 838 14.82 21.36 36.05
CA TYR A 838 15.12 20.34 37.05
C TYR A 838 14.84 18.94 36.50
N ALA A 839 15.59 17.95 37.01
CA ALA A 839 15.38 16.53 36.73
C ALA A 839 15.29 16.21 35.21
N THR A 840 16.13 16.88 34.42
CA THR A 840 16.17 16.71 32.98
C THR A 840 16.61 15.29 32.63
N THR A 841 15.76 14.54 31.96
CA THR A 841 16.05 13.21 31.42
C THR A 841 16.08 13.29 29.90
N ILE A 842 17.21 12.91 29.33
CA ILE A 842 17.43 12.83 27.88
C ILE A 842 17.38 11.36 27.50
N THR A 843 16.44 11.02 26.63
CA THR A 843 16.26 9.69 26.07
C THR A 843 16.71 9.68 24.61
N PHE A 844 17.46 8.64 24.26
CA PHE A 844 18.07 8.48 22.94
C PHE A 844 17.44 7.29 22.22
N SER A 845 17.13 7.45 20.94
CA SER A 845 16.70 6.37 20.05
C SER A 845 17.48 6.47 18.74
N SER A 846 17.82 5.35 18.10
CA SER A 846 18.53 5.38 16.83
C SER A 846 17.93 4.39 15.84
N THR A 847 18.04 4.71 14.56
CA THR A 847 17.63 3.86 13.44
C THR A 847 18.71 2.85 13.04
N ALA A 848 19.95 3.06 13.45
CA ALA A 848 21.07 2.14 13.23
C ALA A 848 21.15 1.07 14.33
N LYS A 849 21.85 -0.04 14.06
CA LYS A 849 21.92 -1.22 14.93
C LYS A 849 22.85 -1.01 16.14
N TYR A 850 22.48 -0.09 17.02
CA TYR A 850 23.11 0.08 18.33
C TYR A 850 22.36 -0.74 19.39
N GLY A 851 23.08 -1.18 20.41
CA GLY A 851 22.52 -1.65 21.67
C GLY A 851 21.76 -0.53 22.38
N LYS A 852 21.10 -0.88 23.48
CA LYS A 852 20.24 0.05 24.20
C LYS A 852 21.05 1.23 24.74
N ILE A 853 20.80 2.42 24.20
CA ILE A 853 21.47 3.66 24.63
C ILE A 853 20.85 4.09 25.98
N PRO A 854 21.62 4.17 27.08
CA PRO A 854 21.09 4.57 28.37
C PRO A 854 20.68 6.05 28.36
N PRO A 855 19.56 6.42 29.03
CA PRO A 855 19.17 7.81 29.14
C PRO A 855 20.14 8.59 30.03
N CYS A 856 20.46 9.82 29.64
CA CYS A 856 21.26 10.74 30.46
C CYS A 856 20.35 11.56 31.37
N ARG A 857 20.79 11.81 32.61
CA ARG A 857 20.03 12.62 33.58
C ARG A 857 20.88 13.79 34.04
N VAL A 858 20.38 15.00 33.80
CA VAL A 858 20.98 16.25 34.26
C VAL A 858 20.09 16.79 35.39
N PRO A 859 20.58 16.83 36.64
CA PRO A 859 19.75 17.16 37.80
C PRO A 859 19.25 18.61 37.79
N PHE A 860 20.07 19.54 37.29
CA PHE A 860 19.79 20.97 37.26
C PHE A 860 20.47 21.63 36.06
N LEU A 861 19.79 22.57 35.40
CA LEU A 861 20.32 23.40 34.32
C LEU A 861 19.74 24.81 34.41
N LEU A 862 20.59 25.84 34.44
CA LEU A 862 20.19 27.24 34.50
C LEU A 862 20.25 27.88 33.10
N GLY A 863 19.27 28.74 32.75
CA GLY A 863 19.21 29.39 31.43
C GLY A 863 20.37 30.35 31.17
N GLU A 864 20.86 30.36 29.93
CA GLU A 864 21.85 31.32 29.43
C GLU A 864 21.15 32.61 28.96
N PRO A 865 21.58 33.81 29.40
CA PRO A 865 21.12 35.08 28.85
C PRO A 865 21.70 35.31 27.45
N LEU A 866 20.99 36.07 26.61
CA LEU A 866 21.42 36.36 25.23
C LEU A 866 22.73 37.17 25.25
N ARG A 867 23.84 36.56 24.84
CA ARG A 867 25.09 37.31 24.58
C ARG A 867 24.87 38.21 23.36
N ASN A 868 24.99 39.52 23.57
CA ASN A 868 24.97 40.53 22.52
C ASN A 868 25.90 40.12 21.37
N ARG A 869 25.37 40.05 20.14
CA ARG A 869 26.06 39.50 18.96
C ARG A 869 27.18 40.41 18.39
N TYR A 870 27.73 41.32 19.18
CA TYR A 870 28.77 42.26 18.80
C TYR A 870 29.85 42.40 19.88
N ASP A 871 30.54 41.32 20.22
CA ASP A 871 31.85 41.44 20.86
C ASP A 871 32.86 40.56 20.11
N ILE A 872 33.76 41.25 19.39
CA ILE A 872 34.99 40.69 18.86
C ILE A 872 35.94 40.58 20.06
N ILE A 873 36.17 39.37 20.58
CA ILE A 873 37.16 39.13 21.64
C ILE A 873 38.40 38.47 21.04
N PRO A 874 39.63 38.92 21.38
CA PRO A 874 40.86 38.47 20.73
C PRO A 874 41.26 37.07 21.17
N VAL A 875 41.96 36.37 20.27
CA VAL A 875 42.64 35.11 20.53
C VAL A 875 43.76 35.35 21.56
N GLY A 876 43.61 34.83 22.78
CA GLY A 876 44.69 34.77 23.76
C GLY A 876 44.24 34.70 25.22
N ASN A 877 44.63 33.61 25.87
CA ASN A 877 44.59 33.31 27.30
C ASN A 877 43.26 32.85 27.93
N SER A 878 43.32 31.58 28.34
CA SER A 878 42.46 30.87 29.28
C SER A 878 42.27 31.62 30.60
N PHE A 879 41.02 31.90 30.97
CA PHE A 879 40.55 31.87 32.34
C PHE A 879 39.10 31.36 32.36
N ASP A 880 38.92 30.23 33.03
CA ASP A 880 37.64 29.65 33.45
C ASP A 880 36.88 30.65 34.31
N GLU A 881 35.82 31.26 33.78
CA GLU A 881 34.77 31.87 34.59
C GLU A 881 33.48 31.92 33.74
N GLY A 882 32.61 30.92 33.92
CA GLY A 882 31.28 30.92 33.30
C GLY A 882 30.65 29.56 32.96
N SER A 883 31.22 28.41 33.37
CA SER A 883 30.67 27.07 33.05
C SER A 883 29.39 26.69 33.83
N SER A 884 28.76 27.61 34.55
CA SER A 884 27.57 27.35 35.38
C SER A 884 26.33 26.98 34.55
N HIS A 885 26.28 27.38 33.27
CA HIS A 885 25.05 27.34 32.46
C HIS A 885 24.99 26.18 31.44
N ARG A 886 26.04 25.37 31.30
CA ARG A 886 26.09 24.25 30.33
C ARG A 886 26.32 22.92 31.01
N ALA A 887 25.58 21.89 30.61
CA ALA A 887 25.77 20.53 31.12
C ALA A 887 26.51 19.66 30.12
N SER A 888 27.54 18.94 30.57
CA SER A 888 28.22 17.91 29.78
C SER A 888 27.40 16.61 29.78
N VAL A 889 27.10 16.09 28.60
CA VAL A 889 26.29 14.88 28.37
C VAL A 889 27.11 13.90 27.55
N ASN A 890 27.36 12.69 28.06
CA ASN A 890 28.06 11.65 27.32
C ASN A 890 27.06 10.59 26.85
N ILE A 891 26.99 10.35 25.54
CA ILE A 891 26.15 9.32 24.95
C ILE A 891 26.95 8.03 24.84
N GLU A 892 26.57 7.00 25.60
CA GLU A 892 27.21 5.67 25.53
C GLU A 892 26.52 4.80 24.47
N LEU A 893 27.26 4.41 23.43
CA LEU A 893 26.80 3.59 22.32
C LEU A 893 27.42 2.20 22.38
N GLU A 894 26.63 1.17 22.08
CA GLU A 894 27.09 -0.22 21.94
C GLU A 894 26.86 -0.70 20.49
N PRO A 895 27.81 -0.52 19.56
CA PRO A 895 27.61 -0.95 18.18
C PRO A 895 27.45 -2.46 18.06
N ARG A 896 26.36 -2.90 17.41
CA ARG A 896 26.18 -4.31 17.02
C ARG A 896 26.76 -4.59 15.64
N GLU A 897 26.81 -3.56 14.80
CA GLU A 897 27.50 -3.53 13.51
C GLU A 897 28.17 -2.15 13.38
N PRO A 898 29.33 -2.06 12.69
CA PRO A 898 30.05 -0.81 12.52
C PRO A 898 29.41 0.06 11.41
N MET A 899 28.21 0.56 11.68
CA MET A 899 27.44 1.38 10.73
C MET A 899 27.06 2.75 11.33
N PRO A 900 27.36 3.87 10.64
CA PRO A 900 26.96 5.21 11.09
C PRO A 900 25.44 5.37 11.12
N GLY A 901 24.95 6.39 11.83
CA GLY A 901 23.51 6.62 11.93
C GLY A 901 23.11 7.88 12.70
N LEU A 902 21.81 8.17 12.72
CA LEU A 902 21.24 9.28 13.47
C LEU A 902 20.70 8.79 14.83
N ILE A 903 21.01 9.55 15.89
CA ILE A 903 20.38 9.42 17.19
C ILE A 903 19.32 10.50 17.30
N ASP A 904 18.08 10.08 17.38
CA ASP A 904 16.97 10.92 17.77
C ASP A 904 16.99 11.15 19.27
N VAL A 905 16.93 12.43 19.63
CA VAL A 905 17.04 12.88 21.02
C VAL A 905 15.69 13.41 21.47
N THR A 906 15.20 12.87 22.58
CA THR A 906 13.99 13.34 23.25
C THR A 906 14.34 13.78 24.65
N ILE A 907 13.76 14.89 25.09
CA ILE A 907 14.03 15.48 26.40
C ILE A 907 12.73 15.53 27.19
N LYS A 908 12.83 15.23 28.49
CA LYS A 908 11.79 15.47 29.50
C LYS A 908 12.42 16.20 30.69
N ALA A 909 11.94 17.39 31.01
CA ALA A 909 12.45 18.20 32.11
C ALA A 909 11.30 18.84 32.88
N ASN A 910 11.53 19.19 34.14
CA ASN A 910 10.56 19.95 34.93
C ASN A 910 10.95 21.43 34.91
N ALA A 911 10.01 22.29 34.56
CA ALA A 911 10.15 23.73 34.73
C ALA A 911 10.05 24.13 36.22
N GLU A 912 10.52 25.33 36.58
CA GLU A 912 10.33 25.93 37.92
C GLU A 912 8.88 25.95 38.39
N THR A 913 7.94 26.07 37.46
CA THR A 913 6.49 26.08 37.71
C THR A 913 5.89 24.69 37.99
N GLY A 914 6.69 23.61 37.88
CA GLY A 914 6.25 22.23 38.11
C GLY A 914 5.58 21.56 36.89
N GLU A 915 5.60 22.21 35.73
CA GLU A 915 5.17 21.64 34.45
C GLU A 915 6.26 20.76 33.84
N VAL A 916 5.86 19.65 33.18
CA VAL A 916 6.79 18.76 32.48
C VAL A 916 6.94 19.23 31.04
N ILE A 917 8.11 19.76 30.71
CA ILE A 917 8.53 20.06 29.35
C ILE A 917 8.92 18.75 28.71
N SER A 918 8.26 18.37 27.62
CA SER A 918 8.65 17.22 26.82
C SER A 918 8.67 17.57 25.33
N GLY A 919 9.69 17.10 24.62
CA GLY A 919 9.84 17.38 23.19
C GLY A 919 11.02 16.68 22.56
N ARG A 920 11.11 16.79 21.23
CA ARG A 920 12.22 16.27 20.43
C ARG A 920 13.25 17.38 20.18
N LEU A 921 14.52 17.07 20.39
CA LEU A 921 15.64 17.95 20.08
C LEU A 921 16.21 17.61 18.69
N GLN A 922 17.17 18.41 18.22
CA GLN A 922 17.91 18.11 17.00
C GLN A 922 18.64 16.76 17.13
N SER A 923 18.48 15.89 16.13
CA SER A 923 19.13 14.58 16.10
C SER A 923 20.65 14.71 15.97
N ILE A 924 21.38 13.80 16.61
CA ILE A 924 22.85 13.76 16.60
C ILE A 924 23.31 12.70 15.61
N ALA A 925 24.11 13.11 14.62
CA ALA A 925 24.75 12.17 13.70
C ALA A 925 25.94 11.48 14.39
N ILE A 926 26.06 10.16 14.20
CA ILE A 926 27.22 9.34 14.55
C ILE A 926 27.94 8.98 13.25
N GLY A 927 29.22 9.31 13.15
CA GLY A 927 30.06 8.98 12.00
C GLY A 927 30.72 7.62 12.15
N ILE A 928 31.33 7.13 11.07
CA ILE A 928 32.12 5.90 11.13
C ILE A 928 33.40 6.11 11.95
N GLU A 929 33.94 7.34 11.96
CA GLU A 929 35.13 7.72 12.71
C GLU A 929 34.94 7.66 14.23
N ASP A 930 33.70 7.77 14.72
CA ASP A 930 33.37 7.61 16.14
C ASP A 930 33.56 6.15 16.61
N MET A 931 33.59 5.19 15.67
CA MET A 931 33.74 3.76 15.95
C MET A 931 35.17 3.26 15.89
N PHE A 932 36.12 4.14 15.57
CA PHE A 932 37.51 3.76 15.51
C PHE A 932 38.04 3.56 16.92
N LEU A 933 38.52 2.35 17.21
CA LEU A 933 39.11 1.98 18.49
C LEU A 933 40.46 1.29 18.26
N LYS A 934 41.32 1.28 19.29
CA LYS A 934 42.52 0.44 19.26
C LYS A 934 42.14 -1.01 19.54
N ALA A 935 42.83 -1.96 18.88
CA ALA A 935 42.67 -3.38 19.16
C ALA A 935 43.06 -3.70 20.61
N SER A 936 42.41 -4.70 21.23
CA SER A 936 42.71 -5.11 22.59
C SER A 936 44.06 -5.82 22.70
N ILE A 937 44.80 -5.51 23.75
CA ILE A 937 46.11 -6.11 24.05
C ILE A 937 45.89 -7.32 24.97
N PRO A 938 46.38 -8.51 24.59
CA PRO A 938 46.38 -9.68 25.46
C PRO A 938 47.17 -9.44 26.75
N PRO A 939 46.73 -10.00 27.89
CA PRO A 939 47.38 -9.76 29.19
C PRO A 939 48.80 -10.30 29.31
N ASP A 940 49.24 -11.16 28.38
CA ASP A 940 50.57 -11.79 28.37
C ASP A 940 51.66 -10.94 27.69
N ILE A 941 51.36 -9.69 27.31
CA ILE A 941 52.28 -8.80 26.57
C ILE A 941 52.66 -7.63 27.46
N GLU A 942 53.96 -7.46 27.69
CA GLU A 942 54.51 -6.35 28.46
C GLU A 942 54.38 -5.02 27.69
N GLU A 943 54.32 -3.88 28.38
CA GLU A 943 54.10 -2.56 27.77
C GLU A 943 55.13 -2.20 26.68
N ASP A 944 56.38 -2.67 26.82
CA ASP A 944 57.47 -2.45 25.86
C ASP A 944 57.32 -3.25 24.56
N GLU A 945 56.57 -4.37 24.58
CA GLU A 945 56.35 -5.26 23.42
C GLU A 945 55.06 -4.93 22.64
N VAL A 946 54.25 -3.99 23.13
CA VAL A 946 52.97 -3.59 22.53
C VAL A 946 53.08 -3.12 21.08
N PRO A 947 54.07 -2.29 20.67
CA PRO A 947 54.20 -1.88 19.28
C PRO A 947 54.50 -3.05 18.33
N GLY A 948 55.34 -4.00 18.78
CA GLY A 948 55.66 -5.22 18.02
C GLY A 948 54.43 -6.10 17.84
N TYR A 949 53.64 -6.29 18.90
CA TYR A 949 52.40 -7.05 18.83
C TYR A 949 51.39 -6.46 17.84
N TYR A 950 51.16 -5.15 17.83
CA TYR A 950 50.25 -4.55 16.86
C TYR A 950 50.73 -4.71 15.42
N TYR A 951 52.04 -4.68 15.19
CA TYR A 951 52.66 -4.91 13.89
C TYR A 951 52.41 -6.34 13.40
N ASP A 952 52.66 -7.34 14.26
CA ASP A 952 52.40 -8.75 13.94
C ASP A 952 50.91 -9.02 13.74
N LEU A 953 50.05 -8.39 14.56
CA LEU A 953 48.59 -8.48 14.42
C LEU A 953 48.09 -7.86 13.11
N PHE A 954 48.65 -6.72 12.69
CA PHE A 954 48.30 -6.11 11.40
C PHE A 954 48.60 -7.06 10.25
N HIS A 955 49.81 -7.63 10.18
CA HIS A 955 50.20 -8.55 9.10
C HIS A 955 49.38 -9.83 9.11
N ALA A 956 49.11 -10.40 10.29
CA ALA A 956 48.25 -11.58 10.44
C ALA A 956 46.82 -11.32 9.94
N LEU A 957 46.20 -10.19 10.32
CA LEU A 957 44.88 -9.78 9.84
C LEU A 957 44.89 -9.39 8.35
N TRP A 958 45.97 -8.76 7.88
CA TRP A 958 46.15 -8.36 6.49
C TRP A 958 46.14 -9.59 5.60
N GLU A 959 46.89 -10.64 5.95
CA GLU A 959 46.91 -11.91 5.21
C GLU A 959 45.57 -12.63 5.29
N ALA A 960 44.95 -12.71 6.48
CA ALA A 960 43.66 -13.37 6.68
C ALA A 960 42.50 -12.70 5.89
N CYS A 961 42.48 -11.37 5.79
CA CYS A 961 41.50 -10.63 4.99
C CYS A 961 41.80 -10.66 3.47
N GLY A 962 42.91 -11.29 3.07
CA GLY A 962 43.44 -11.28 1.72
C GLY A 962 42.69 -12.19 0.75
N ASN A 963 43.03 -13.47 0.71
CA ASN A 963 42.43 -14.54 -0.12
C ASN A 963 43.25 -15.84 0.04
N SER A 964 43.66 -16.20 1.26
CA SER A 964 44.24 -17.52 1.50
C SER A 964 43.11 -18.50 1.83
N ALA A 965 42.94 -19.53 0.99
CA ALA A 965 41.93 -20.59 1.16
C ALA A 965 42.10 -21.40 2.48
N SER A 966 43.13 -21.10 3.27
CA SER A 966 43.49 -21.78 4.52
C SER A 966 42.84 -21.17 5.78
N THR A 967 42.77 -19.84 5.91
CA THR A 967 42.31 -19.16 7.15
C THR A 967 40.81 -18.89 7.20
N GLY A 968 40.13 -18.74 6.05
CA GLY A 968 38.70 -18.41 5.97
C GLY A 968 37.70 -19.49 6.43
N ARG A 969 38.18 -20.69 6.81
CA ARG A 969 37.37 -21.78 7.38
C ARG A 969 37.59 -22.00 8.88
N GLU A 970 38.52 -21.26 9.49
CA GLU A 970 38.78 -21.34 10.93
C GLU A 970 37.82 -20.45 11.72
N THR A 971 37.46 -20.92 12.90
CA THR A 971 36.64 -20.16 13.84
C THR A 971 37.46 -19.88 15.10
N PHE A 972 37.56 -18.60 15.46
CA PHE A 972 38.34 -18.14 16.59
C PHE A 972 37.43 -17.98 17.82
N PRO A 973 37.76 -18.62 18.96
CA PRO A 973 36.93 -18.51 20.17
C PRO A 973 37.00 -17.10 20.75
N LEU A 974 35.84 -16.57 21.15
CA LEU A 974 35.70 -15.27 21.81
C LEU A 974 35.74 -15.41 23.35
N SER A 975 36.00 -14.32 24.05
CA SER A 975 36.06 -14.30 25.51
C SER A 975 34.64 -14.40 26.12
N GLY A 976 34.45 -15.26 27.13
CA GLY A 976 33.19 -15.36 27.90
C GLY A 976 32.23 -16.51 27.58
N GLY A 977 32.44 -17.32 26.53
CA GLY A 977 31.80 -18.65 26.36
C GLY A 977 31.06 -18.91 25.04
N LYS A 978 31.33 -20.09 24.43
CA LYS A 978 30.75 -20.76 23.24
C LYS A 978 30.67 -20.01 21.89
N GLY A 979 30.77 -18.69 21.84
CA GLY A 979 30.84 -17.96 20.57
C GLY A 979 32.19 -18.10 19.87
N ALA A 980 32.17 -18.18 18.54
CA ALA A 980 33.37 -18.13 17.71
C ALA A 980 33.19 -17.14 16.55
N ALA A 981 34.27 -16.48 16.15
CA ALA A 981 34.32 -15.53 15.03
C ALA A 981 35.00 -16.17 13.82
N ALA A 982 34.46 -15.95 12.63
CA ALA A 982 35.11 -16.28 11.37
C ALA A 982 35.48 -14.98 10.64
N ILE A 983 36.62 -14.96 9.97
CA ILE A 983 37.12 -13.80 9.22
C ILE A 983 36.69 -13.92 7.76
N HIS A 984 35.92 -12.96 7.28
CA HIS A 984 35.49 -12.88 5.88
C HIS A 984 36.07 -11.64 5.21
N GLY A 985 37.30 -11.77 4.72
CA GLY A 985 38.06 -10.68 4.11
C GLY A 985 37.46 -10.10 2.84
N THR A 986 37.54 -8.78 2.70
CA THR A 986 37.27 -8.02 1.47
C THR A 986 38.40 -7.03 1.24
N ARG A 987 38.73 -6.80 -0.04
CA ARG A 987 39.78 -5.86 -0.48
C ARG A 987 39.17 -4.68 -1.22
N SER A 988 39.66 -3.48 -0.95
CA SER A 988 39.37 -2.26 -1.70
C SER A 988 40.65 -1.44 -1.89
N VAL A 989 40.69 -0.58 -2.91
CA VAL A 989 41.83 0.31 -3.20
C VAL A 989 41.29 1.68 -3.59
N LYS A 990 41.81 2.73 -2.96
CA LYS A 990 41.46 4.13 -3.24
C LYS A 990 42.71 4.95 -3.50
N LEU A 991 42.70 5.71 -4.59
CA LEU A 991 43.76 6.66 -4.90
C LEU A 991 43.31 8.07 -4.47
N LEU A 992 44.17 8.77 -3.71
CA LEU A 992 43.91 10.11 -3.21
C LEU A 992 44.96 11.08 -3.79
N GLU A 993 44.51 12.17 -4.41
CA GLU A 993 45.40 13.23 -4.95
C GLU A 993 45.68 14.28 -3.86
N VAL A 994 46.49 13.89 -2.87
CA VAL A 994 46.79 14.70 -1.67
C VAL A 994 48.29 14.86 -1.52
N PHE A 995 48.74 16.10 -1.26
CA PHE A 995 50.15 16.43 -1.01
C PHE A 995 50.63 15.90 0.35
N LEU A 996 51.92 15.55 0.42
CA LEU A 996 52.59 14.98 1.60
C LEU A 996 52.30 15.73 2.91
N ASP A 997 52.44 17.06 2.93
CA ASP A 997 52.28 17.86 4.15
C ASP A 997 50.84 17.86 4.68
N SER A 998 49.85 17.88 3.76
CA SER A 998 48.43 17.80 4.11
C SER A 998 48.07 16.40 4.61
N LEU A 999 48.64 15.36 3.99
CA LEU A 999 48.47 13.98 4.41
C LEU A 999 48.99 13.77 5.84
N ILE A 1000 50.25 14.12 6.11
CA ILE A 1000 50.88 13.94 7.42
C ILE A 1000 50.10 14.69 8.50
N LYS A 1001 49.72 15.94 8.25
CA LYS A 1001 48.96 16.76 9.21
C LYS A 1001 47.60 16.14 9.57
N ASN A 1002 46.88 15.60 8.57
CA ASN A 1002 45.57 14.99 8.79
C ASN A 1002 45.67 13.60 9.45
N VAL A 1003 46.69 12.82 9.11
CA VAL A 1003 47.00 11.55 9.79
C VAL A 1003 47.38 11.80 11.25
N GLU A 1004 48.26 12.77 11.54
CA GLU A 1004 48.65 13.12 12.90
C GLU A 1004 47.48 13.65 13.74
N LYS A 1005 46.55 14.36 13.11
CA LYS A 1005 45.40 14.95 13.82
C LYS A 1005 44.28 13.94 14.09
N HIS A 1006 44.01 13.00 13.17
CA HIS A 1006 42.81 12.16 13.21
C HIS A 1006 43.08 10.65 13.31
N LEU A 1007 44.24 10.18 12.88
CA LEU A 1007 44.57 8.74 12.81
C LEU A 1007 45.81 8.34 13.64
N ALA A 1008 46.51 9.29 14.26
CA ALA A 1008 47.77 9.05 14.99
C ALA A 1008 47.68 7.89 16.01
N SER A 1009 46.55 7.74 16.68
CA SER A 1009 46.34 6.69 17.69
C SER A 1009 46.29 5.27 17.11
N TYR A 1010 46.04 5.12 15.81
CA TYR A 1010 45.84 3.83 15.13
C TYR A 1010 47.00 3.43 14.21
N VAL A 1011 48.01 4.30 14.09
CA VAL A 1011 49.23 4.00 13.32
C VAL A 1011 50.04 2.94 14.08
N VAL A 1012 50.43 1.89 13.38
CA VAL A 1012 51.16 0.73 13.92
C VAL A 1012 52.61 0.72 13.46
N SER A 1013 52.84 1.06 12.19
CA SER A 1013 54.19 1.19 11.63
C SER A 1013 54.24 2.32 10.59
N VAL A 1014 55.41 2.96 10.53
CA VAL A 1014 55.79 3.89 9.46
C VAL A 1014 57.05 3.33 8.81
N ILE A 1015 56.95 3.08 7.51
CA ILE A 1015 58.00 2.48 6.70
C ILE A 1015 58.55 3.54 5.75
N GLY A 1016 59.87 3.61 5.59
CA GLY A 1016 60.56 4.45 4.61
C GLY A 1016 61.26 5.66 5.24
N ASP A 1017 62.60 5.73 5.10
CA ASP A 1017 63.46 6.69 5.79
C ASP A 1017 63.02 8.17 5.64
N PRO A 1018 62.56 8.65 4.47
CA PRO A 1018 62.11 10.04 4.31
C PRO A 1018 60.86 10.35 5.14
N LEU A 1019 59.88 9.45 5.15
CA LEU A 1019 58.62 9.63 5.89
C LEU A 1019 58.85 9.49 7.39
N VAL A 1020 59.65 8.49 7.80
CA VAL A 1020 60.03 8.25 9.20
C VAL A 1020 60.69 9.48 9.80
N ASN A 1021 61.63 10.12 9.09
CA ASN A 1021 62.32 11.31 9.58
C ASN A 1021 61.37 12.51 9.77
N ILE A 1022 60.42 12.73 8.86
CA ILE A 1022 59.47 13.85 8.97
C ILE A 1022 58.52 13.64 10.17
N VAL A 1023 57.90 12.47 10.26
CA VAL A 1023 56.89 12.17 11.29
C VAL A 1023 57.53 12.07 12.68
N ARG A 1024 58.71 11.44 12.78
CA ARG A 1024 59.44 11.32 14.06
C ARG A 1024 59.83 12.69 14.63
N ASN A 1025 60.13 13.67 13.77
CA ASN A 1025 60.46 15.03 14.19
C ASN A 1025 59.26 15.81 14.75
N ASN A 1026 58.03 15.53 14.29
CA ASN A 1026 56.81 16.18 14.79
C ASN A 1026 56.42 15.68 16.19
N GLY A 1027 56.79 14.44 16.55
CA GLY A 1027 56.66 13.90 17.91
C GLY A 1027 55.22 13.62 18.38
N ILE A 1028 54.25 13.61 17.46
CA ILE A 1028 52.82 13.33 17.75
C ILE A 1028 52.56 11.81 17.74
N ILE A 1029 53.07 11.09 16.73
CA ILE A 1029 52.94 9.63 16.64
C ILE A 1029 54.05 8.98 17.48
N ARG A 1030 53.64 8.16 18.45
CA ARG A 1030 54.51 7.50 19.44
C ARG A 1030 54.06 6.03 19.59
N ASP A 1031 54.95 5.18 20.07
CA ASP A 1031 54.69 3.75 20.33
C ASP A 1031 54.38 2.95 19.04
N VAL A 1032 55.20 3.19 18.00
CA VAL A 1032 55.05 2.66 16.63
C VAL A 1032 56.35 2.00 16.19
N VAL A 1033 56.26 0.94 15.39
CA VAL A 1033 57.43 0.28 14.79
C VAL A 1033 57.94 1.13 13.63
N TRP A 1034 59.21 1.51 13.67
CA TRP A 1034 59.85 2.28 12.61
C TRP A 1034 60.71 1.35 11.77
N GLU A 1035 60.31 1.13 10.53
CA GLU A 1035 61.01 0.22 9.63
C GLU A 1035 61.77 1.00 8.56
N ASN A 1036 63.06 0.72 8.42
CA ASN A 1036 63.90 1.31 7.38
C ASN A 1036 63.81 0.43 6.12
N ASP A 1037 63.98 1.03 4.93
CA ASP A 1037 63.75 0.40 3.61
C ASP A 1037 64.68 -0.79 3.25
N THR A 1038 65.41 -1.37 4.21
CA THR A 1038 66.48 -2.32 3.91
C THR A 1038 66.05 -3.77 3.65
N GLU A 1039 64.82 -4.20 3.98
CA GLU A 1039 64.47 -5.64 3.85
C GLU A 1039 63.12 -5.99 3.18
N ALA A 1040 62.19 -5.05 2.94
CA ALA A 1040 60.86 -5.39 2.39
C ALA A 1040 60.75 -5.42 0.84
N PHE A 1041 61.80 -5.02 0.09
CA PHE A 1041 61.77 -4.93 -1.38
C PHE A 1041 62.90 -5.68 -2.11
N VAL A 1042 63.52 -6.69 -1.48
CA VAL A 1042 64.46 -7.56 -2.21
C VAL A 1042 63.74 -8.75 -2.83
N ALA A 1043 63.13 -8.51 -3.98
CA ALA A 1043 63.00 -9.52 -5.03
C ALA A 1043 63.37 -8.87 -6.36
N HIS A 1044 64.62 -9.12 -6.78
CA HIS A 1044 65.24 -8.93 -8.10
C HIS A 1044 64.74 -7.76 -8.98
N ASP A 1045 65.58 -6.75 -9.24
CA ASP A 1045 66.56 -6.89 -10.33
C ASP A 1045 67.55 -5.72 -10.39
N VAL A 1046 68.76 -6.04 -10.84
CA VAL A 1046 69.89 -5.14 -11.03
C VAL A 1046 69.85 -4.65 -12.48
N ASN A 1047 69.57 -3.34 -12.68
CA ASN A 1047 69.90 -2.49 -13.85
C ASN A 1047 68.71 -1.66 -14.36
N ALA A 1048 68.75 -0.34 -14.17
CA ALA A 1048 68.16 0.61 -15.13
C ALA A 1048 68.78 2.01 -14.97
N LEU A 1049 69.56 2.39 -15.98
CA LEU A 1049 70.18 3.70 -16.19
C LEU A 1049 69.20 4.61 -16.97
N VAL A 1050 68.40 5.47 -16.32
CA VAL A 1050 67.63 6.57 -16.98
C VAL A 1050 67.44 7.75 -15.99
N PRO A 1051 67.59 9.02 -16.42
CA PRO A 1051 67.52 10.19 -15.53
C PRO A 1051 66.07 10.56 -15.11
N TYR A 1052 66.00 11.26 -13.97
CA TYR A 1052 64.84 11.44 -13.08
C TYR A 1052 63.81 12.44 -13.60
N SER A 1053 62.52 12.20 -13.31
CA SER A 1053 61.43 13.18 -13.42
C SER A 1053 60.57 13.13 -12.15
N GLU A 1054 60.48 14.26 -11.43
CA GLU A 1054 59.89 14.39 -10.08
C GLU A 1054 58.36 14.47 -10.04
N ASN A 1055 57.65 14.41 -11.18
CA ASN A 1055 56.25 14.85 -11.27
C ASN A 1055 55.23 13.79 -11.78
N VAL A 1056 55.45 12.49 -11.60
CA VAL A 1056 54.50 11.46 -12.06
C VAL A 1056 53.62 10.93 -10.90
N PRO A 1057 52.28 11.11 -10.93
CA PRO A 1057 51.38 10.64 -9.88
C PRO A 1057 51.24 9.11 -9.85
N LEU A 1058 50.90 8.54 -8.68
CA LEU A 1058 50.68 7.11 -8.49
C LEU A 1058 49.43 6.66 -9.28
N GLN A 1059 49.59 5.76 -10.26
CA GLN A 1059 48.46 5.21 -11.03
C GLN A 1059 47.90 3.91 -10.43
N LEU A 1060 46.57 3.74 -10.47
CA LEU A 1060 45.87 2.50 -10.12
C LEU A 1060 46.13 1.40 -11.18
N PRO A 1061 46.67 0.22 -10.82
CA PRO A 1061 46.75 -0.90 -11.75
C PRO A 1061 45.36 -1.53 -11.93
N TYR A 1062 44.77 -1.41 -13.12
CA TYR A 1062 43.61 -2.21 -13.51
C TYR A 1062 44.07 -3.66 -13.72
N PHE A 1063 43.60 -4.58 -12.87
CA PHE A 1063 43.77 -6.01 -13.11
C PHE A 1063 42.72 -6.47 -14.13
N GLU A 1064 43.05 -6.40 -15.42
CA GLU A 1064 42.55 -7.40 -16.37
C GLU A 1064 43.24 -8.72 -16.04
N GLY A 1065 42.45 -9.78 -15.93
CA GLY A 1065 42.98 -11.13 -15.79
C GLY A 1065 43.77 -11.46 -17.04
N ASP A 1066 45.09 -11.44 -16.94
CA ASP A 1066 45.98 -12.42 -17.53
C ASP A 1066 47.39 -12.20 -16.97
N ALA A 1067 47.96 -13.30 -16.47
CA ALA A 1067 49.37 -13.37 -16.17
C ALA A 1067 50.13 -13.34 -17.50
N GLU A 1068 50.74 -12.21 -17.84
CA GLU A 1068 52.04 -12.10 -18.52
C GLU A 1068 52.31 -10.63 -18.92
N ASN A 1069 53.51 -10.15 -18.58
CA ASN A 1069 54.16 -8.95 -19.11
C ASN A 1069 53.60 -7.57 -18.74
N LEU A 1070 53.91 -7.11 -17.52
CA LEU A 1070 54.13 -5.68 -17.26
C LEU A 1070 55.39 -5.49 -16.41
N SER A 1071 56.37 -4.78 -16.98
CA SER A 1071 57.62 -4.35 -16.34
C SER A 1071 57.35 -3.65 -14.99
N PRO A 1072 58.19 -3.85 -13.96
CA PRO A 1072 58.01 -3.20 -12.67
C PRO A 1072 58.40 -1.72 -12.84
N VAL A 1073 57.42 -0.86 -13.12
CA VAL A 1073 57.63 0.59 -13.04
C VAL A 1073 57.90 0.88 -11.57
N SER A 1074 59.18 1.06 -11.25
CA SER A 1074 59.68 1.38 -9.91
C SER A 1074 59.02 2.66 -9.41
N LYS A 1075 57.93 2.53 -8.66
CA LYS A 1075 57.27 3.65 -7.99
C LYS A 1075 58.01 3.93 -6.70
N ARG A 1076 58.87 4.96 -6.73
CA ARG A 1076 59.52 5.50 -5.53
C ARG A 1076 58.46 6.15 -4.64
N THR A 1077 57.95 5.39 -3.69
CA THR A 1077 57.14 5.87 -2.57
C THR A 1077 58.05 6.56 -1.55
N ILE A 1078 57.60 7.65 -0.94
CA ILE A 1078 58.29 8.37 0.15
C ILE A 1078 58.30 7.51 1.42
N GLY A 1079 57.25 6.71 1.59
CA GLY A 1079 57.09 5.78 2.69
C GLY A 1079 55.65 5.24 2.73
N THR A 1080 55.37 4.36 3.69
CA THR A 1080 54.05 3.75 3.88
C THR A 1080 53.59 3.91 5.32
N PHE A 1081 52.35 4.36 5.53
CA PHE A 1081 51.68 4.26 6.82
C PHE A 1081 50.90 2.95 6.91
N ILE A 1082 51.11 2.22 8.00
CA ILE A 1082 50.36 1.03 8.37
C ILE A 1082 49.42 1.39 9.52
N ILE A 1083 48.12 1.26 9.30
CA ILE A 1083 47.09 1.67 10.27
C ILE A 1083 46.14 0.49 10.54
N LEU A 1084 45.99 0.15 11.83
CA LEU A 1084 45.11 -0.89 12.32
C LEU A 1084 44.00 -0.24 13.15
N ILE A 1085 42.76 -0.34 12.66
CA ILE A 1085 41.59 0.17 13.36
C ILE A 1085 40.72 -1.02 13.75
N PHE A 1086 40.41 -1.13 15.04
CA PHE A 1086 39.41 -2.07 15.53
C PHE A 1086 38.03 -1.42 15.42
N LEU A 1087 37.08 -2.16 14.83
CA LEU A 1087 35.69 -1.78 14.66
C LEU A 1087 34.80 -2.67 15.53
N PRO A 1088 34.16 -2.13 16.58
CA PRO A 1088 33.25 -2.91 17.41
C PRO A 1088 32.06 -3.43 16.58
N PRO A 1089 31.55 -4.65 16.86
CA PRO A 1089 31.87 -5.46 18.03
C PRO A 1089 33.10 -6.39 17.91
N ARG A 1090 33.60 -6.69 16.71
CA ARG A 1090 34.70 -7.67 16.51
C ARG A 1090 35.46 -7.55 15.18
N PHE A 1091 35.19 -6.50 14.41
CA PHE A 1091 35.67 -6.33 13.04
C PHE A 1091 36.90 -5.44 13.00
N HIS A 1092 37.58 -5.40 11.86
CA HIS A 1092 38.84 -4.72 11.67
C HIS A 1092 38.86 -3.97 10.35
N LEU A 1093 39.49 -2.81 10.36
CA LEU A 1093 39.74 -1.99 9.19
C LEU A 1093 41.23 -1.69 9.11
N LEU A 1094 41.84 -2.12 8.01
CA LEU A 1094 43.28 -2.09 7.79
C LEU A 1094 43.59 -1.14 6.64
N PHE A 1095 44.43 -0.15 6.88
CA PHE A 1095 44.95 0.72 5.82
C PHE A 1095 46.44 0.52 5.63
N GLN A 1096 46.83 0.34 4.37
CA GLN A 1096 48.20 0.49 3.90
C GLN A 1096 48.23 1.69 2.95
N MET A 1097 48.77 2.81 3.42
CA MET A 1097 48.81 4.08 2.67
C MET A 1097 50.20 4.29 2.09
N GLU A 1098 50.37 4.00 0.79
CA GLU A 1098 51.61 4.26 0.06
C GLU A 1098 51.67 5.74 -0.34
N VAL A 1099 52.62 6.46 0.25
CA VAL A 1099 52.69 7.92 0.13
C VAL A 1099 53.65 8.32 -0.98
N GLY A 1100 53.17 9.10 -1.94
CA GLY A 1100 53.99 9.82 -2.94
C GLY A 1100 54.02 11.34 -2.65
N HIS A 1101 54.72 12.11 -3.49
CA HIS A 1101 54.82 13.57 -3.29
C HIS A 1101 53.49 14.31 -3.53
N SER A 1102 52.69 13.85 -4.50
CA SER A 1102 51.45 14.51 -4.95
C SER A 1102 50.20 13.62 -4.88
N SER A 1103 50.36 12.34 -4.55
CA SER A 1103 49.26 11.36 -4.49
C SER A 1103 49.58 10.25 -3.50
N THR A 1104 48.56 9.68 -2.87
CA THR A 1104 48.66 8.58 -1.92
C THR A 1104 47.74 7.44 -2.33
N LEU A 1105 48.26 6.22 -2.42
CA LEU A 1105 47.47 5.02 -2.72
C LEU A 1105 47.12 4.30 -1.43
N VAL A 1106 45.82 4.25 -1.10
CA VAL A 1106 45.30 3.60 0.10
C VAL A 1106 44.76 2.22 -0.27
N ARG A 1107 45.44 1.15 0.16
CA ARG A 1107 44.88 -0.21 0.11
C ARG A 1107 44.13 -0.48 1.40
N VAL A 1108 42.88 -0.89 1.27
CA VAL A 1108 41.97 -1.16 2.38
C VAL A 1108 41.64 -2.64 2.42
N ARG A 1109 41.77 -3.25 3.61
CA ARG A 1109 41.25 -4.60 3.88
C ARG A 1109 40.36 -4.56 5.11
N THR A 1110 39.26 -5.30 5.06
CA THR A 1110 38.33 -5.43 6.18
C THR A 1110 37.66 -6.80 6.17
N ASP A 1111 37.27 -7.28 7.36
CA ASP A 1111 36.45 -8.46 7.57
C ASP A 1111 34.93 -8.13 7.61
N HIS A 1112 34.55 -6.87 7.34
CA HIS A 1112 33.17 -6.41 7.26
C HIS A 1112 32.95 -5.49 6.05
N TRP A 1113 32.70 -6.08 4.87
CA TRP A 1113 32.52 -5.32 3.62
C TRP A 1113 31.49 -4.16 3.66
N PRO A 1114 30.37 -4.20 4.43
CA PRO A 1114 29.41 -3.10 4.44
C PRO A 1114 29.98 -1.76 4.92
N CYS A 1115 31.08 -1.75 5.70
CA CYS A 1115 31.66 -0.49 6.16
C CYS A 1115 32.37 0.30 5.05
N LEU A 1116 32.77 -0.36 3.95
CA LEU A 1116 33.55 0.27 2.88
C LEU A 1116 32.85 1.49 2.25
N ALA A 1117 31.52 1.45 2.12
CA ALA A 1117 30.73 2.56 1.60
C ALA A 1117 30.91 3.86 2.40
N TYR A 1118 31.10 3.75 3.72
CA TYR A 1118 31.31 4.90 4.61
C TYR A 1118 32.79 5.32 4.67
N ILE A 1119 33.71 4.38 4.45
CA ILE A 1119 35.15 4.66 4.44
C ILE A 1119 35.55 5.48 3.21
N ASP A 1120 34.90 5.28 2.07
CA ASP A 1120 35.16 6.10 0.89
C ASP A 1120 34.84 7.58 1.15
N GLU A 1121 33.67 7.90 1.71
CA GLU A 1121 33.28 9.28 2.05
C GLU A 1121 34.16 9.87 3.17
N TYR A 1122 34.57 9.05 4.13
CA TYR A 1122 35.51 9.44 5.19
C TYR A 1122 36.89 9.82 4.64
N LEU A 1123 37.48 8.99 3.78
CA LEU A 1123 38.81 9.25 3.21
C LEU A 1123 38.81 10.49 2.30
N GLU A 1124 37.72 10.77 1.59
CA GLU A 1124 37.58 12.02 0.84
C GLU A 1124 37.48 13.23 1.78
N SER A 1125 36.60 13.17 2.77
CA SER A 1125 36.40 14.29 3.70
C SER A 1125 37.64 14.56 4.56
N LEU A 1126 38.43 13.53 4.90
CA LEU A 1126 39.62 13.66 5.72
C LEU A 1126 40.73 14.50 5.06
N PHE A 1127 40.82 14.51 3.73
CA PHE A 1127 41.92 15.17 3.01
C PHE A 1127 41.49 16.29 2.05
N TYR A 1128 40.20 16.42 1.73
CA TYR A 1128 39.66 17.48 0.86
C TYR A 1128 38.85 18.58 1.60
N THR A 1129 38.86 18.63 2.95
CA THR A 1129 38.16 19.65 3.76
C THR A 1129 39.02 20.83 4.22
#